data_AF-A0AB40BJX4-F1
#
_entry.id   AF-A0AB40BJX4-F1
#
_cell.length_a   1.000
_cell.length_b   1.000
_cell.length_c   1.000
_cell.angle_alpha   90.00
_cell.angle_beta   90.00
_cell.angle_gamma   90.00
#
_symmetry.space_group_name_H-M   'P 1'
#
loop_
_entity.id
_entity.type
_entity.pdbx_description
1 polymer ?
#
loop_
_entity_poly.entity_id
_entity_poly.type
_entity_poly.pdbx_seq_one_letter_code
_entity_poly.pdbx_strand_id
1 'polypeptide(L)'
;MGTSKQNIGPLFDSLKMERVRNLRTILTHKYPYPHEHTRHLMTAVVVGCLFFISSDNLHTLVQKLDNNIKWWSMYICLFGFFYFFSSPFIGKTIKPSYSNFSRWYVAWIFIAALYHLPSFQSMGVDMRMNLSLFLTIYVSSVLFLIAFHIVFLGLWYVGIVARVAGRRPAILKIIQNCTVISIACCVFYSHCGNRAILREKSFDRRNSGWFSFSPFKKQDRNAWISKFLRMHELKDQICSSWFAPVGSASDYPFLSKWVIYGELACAGSCGPSDEISPIYSLWATFIGLYMANYVIERSSGWALTHPLSISEYEALKKQMKPDFLDMVPWYSGTSADLFKTVFDLLVSVTLFVGRFDMRMMQAAMNEVQDESKDGDLLYDHFSSKDGLWFDFMADTGDGGNSSYTVARLLAQPSLKVKSGGSTRTLPRGDLLLIGGDLAYPNPSEFTYERRLFCPFEAALQPPSWYKIEHIAVDKPELPYGISRLKDYDGPQCFIIPGNHDWFDGLHTFMRYICHKSWLGGWFLPQKKSYFALQLPKGWWIFGLDQALHGDIDVYQFKFFAKLCESKVGENDSVIIMTHEPNWLLDWYWNDVSGKNVSHLIHEYLKGRCKLRLAGDLHHYTRHSVVPSDKPVHVQHLLVNGCGGAFLHPTHVFKNFNKFCGASYESKAAYPSYDDSSRIALGNILKFRKKNWQFDFIGGIIYFVLVFSMLPQCNLFQILHQDSWSGRLSSFFSTMWDALVYMLESSHVSLIGTLVLIMASIFFVPPKLSRKKRITVGVLHVLAHLTAAVILMLLLELSIEICIRNRLLATSGYHTLYEWYRSMEREHFPDPTGLRARIEQWTFGLYPACIKYLMSAFDVPEVMAVTRSRICKKGMESLSRGGATIYYGSVFLYFWVLSTPVVSLIFGSYLYICINWFHIHFDEAFSSLRIANYKSFTRFHITENGNLEIFTLAVDKVPKDWKLDPDWDEELKRPLQLSHYRKYPSKWRAASASDPVNTVRIVDHFTIELTTKNAISENGS
;
A
#
# COMPACT_ATOMS: atom_id res chain seq x y z
N MET A 1 -21.51 33.57 62.64
CA MET A 1 -22.70 33.69 61.77
C MET A 1 -22.21 33.74 60.33
N GLY A 2 -22.61 32.75 59.53
CA GLY A 2 -22.08 32.56 58.18
C GLY A 2 -22.79 33.41 57.13
N THR A 3 -22.17 33.46 55.96
CA THR A 3 -22.89 33.52 54.68
C THR A 3 -22.06 32.79 53.62
N SER A 4 -22.66 31.72 53.10
CA SER A 4 -22.23 30.87 52.02
C SER A 4 -22.08 31.61 50.69
N LYS A 5 -20.96 31.42 49.99
CA LYS A 5 -20.91 31.48 48.52
C LYS A 5 -20.64 30.08 48.00
N GLN A 6 -21.60 29.54 47.26
CA GLN A 6 -21.53 28.24 46.60
C GLN A 6 -20.40 28.24 45.56
N ASN A 7 -19.48 27.30 45.70
CA ASN A 7 -18.55 26.89 44.66
C ASN A 7 -19.33 26.20 43.54
N ILE A 8 -19.43 26.85 42.39
CA ILE A 8 -19.75 26.20 41.11
C ILE A 8 -18.50 25.40 40.73
N GLY A 9 -18.64 24.07 40.68
CA GLY A 9 -17.53 23.12 40.72
C GLY A 9 -16.64 23.01 39.47
N PRO A 10 -15.58 22.17 39.55
CA PRO A 10 -14.47 22.05 38.58
C PRO A 10 -14.86 21.46 37.21
N LEU A 11 -16.13 21.10 37.03
CA LEU A 11 -16.64 20.49 35.79
C LEU A 11 -16.83 21.53 34.67
N PHE A 12 -17.15 22.78 35.01
CA PHE A 12 -17.37 23.84 34.01
C PHE A 12 -16.05 24.38 33.44
N ASP A 13 -14.98 24.43 34.25
CA ASP A 13 -13.64 24.78 33.76
C ASP A 13 -13.02 23.64 32.95
N SER A 14 -13.28 22.37 33.29
CA SER A 14 -12.83 21.25 32.46
C SER A 14 -13.54 21.23 31.10
N LEU A 15 -14.85 21.52 31.03
CA LEU A 15 -15.61 21.57 29.78
C LEU A 15 -15.24 22.77 28.90
N LYS A 16 -14.91 23.94 29.48
CA LYS A 16 -14.41 25.09 28.72
C LYS A 16 -13.00 24.85 28.20
N MET A 17 -12.11 24.27 29.01
CA MET A 17 -10.76 23.89 28.59
C MET A 17 -10.78 22.77 27.56
N GLU A 18 -11.69 21.82 27.65
CA GLU A 18 -11.83 20.72 26.68
C GLU A 18 -12.45 21.18 25.36
N ARG A 19 -13.38 22.14 25.36
CA ARG A 19 -13.86 22.80 24.12
C ARG A 19 -12.81 23.69 23.48
N VAL A 20 -12.05 24.46 24.26
CA VAL A 20 -10.94 25.28 23.75
C VAL A 20 -9.79 24.40 23.25
N ARG A 21 -9.52 23.28 23.94
CA ARG A 21 -8.54 22.26 23.53
C ARG A 21 -9.00 21.55 22.27
N ASN A 22 -10.26 21.13 22.16
CA ASN A 22 -10.82 20.53 20.94
C ASN A 22 -10.84 21.51 19.76
N LEU A 23 -11.16 22.79 19.97
CA LEU A 23 -10.99 23.81 18.93
C LEU A 23 -9.51 23.99 18.54
N ARG A 24 -8.58 23.96 19.49
CA ARG A 24 -7.13 24.03 19.20
C ARG A 24 -6.59 22.76 18.56
N THR A 25 -7.07 21.55 18.88
CA THR A 25 -6.66 20.30 18.19
C THR A 25 -7.27 20.20 16.81
N ILE A 26 -8.47 20.74 16.58
CA ILE A 26 -9.05 20.91 15.24
C ILE A 26 -8.21 21.89 14.41
N LEU A 27 -7.63 22.93 15.03
CA LEU A 27 -6.80 23.94 14.36
C LEU A 27 -5.30 23.58 14.25
N THR A 28 -4.77 22.68 15.09
CA THR A 28 -3.34 22.27 15.10
C THR A 28 -3.07 20.91 14.47
N HIS A 29 -4.10 20.18 14.04
CA HIS A 29 -3.88 19.07 13.13
C HIS A 29 -3.23 19.64 11.87
N LYS A 30 -1.97 19.24 11.60
CA LYS A 30 -1.42 19.29 10.24
C LYS A 30 -2.28 18.37 9.40
N TYR A 31 -3.42 18.87 8.93
CA TYR A 31 -4.05 18.26 7.78
C TYR A 31 -3.01 18.33 6.66
N PRO A 32 -2.69 17.22 5.99
CA PRO A 32 -1.98 17.25 4.72
C PRO A 32 -2.94 17.80 3.65
N TYR A 33 -3.42 19.03 3.84
CA TYR A 33 -4.29 19.76 2.91
C TYR A 33 -3.51 20.93 2.31
N PRO A 34 -2.53 20.72 1.41
CA PRO A 34 -2.04 21.85 0.65
C PRO A 34 -2.84 22.07 -0.64
N HIS A 35 -3.65 21.13 -1.15
CA HIS A 35 -4.21 21.24 -2.53
C HIS A 35 -5.68 20.85 -2.75
N GLU A 36 -6.46 20.46 -1.73
CA GLU A 36 -7.82 19.95 -1.96
C GLU A 36 -8.82 21.05 -2.38
N HIS A 37 -8.72 22.29 -1.88
CA HIS A 37 -9.66 23.35 -2.30
C HIS A 37 -9.52 23.73 -3.78
N THR A 38 -8.30 23.75 -4.30
CA THR A 38 -8.05 23.90 -5.74
C THR A 38 -8.59 22.68 -6.50
N ARG A 39 -8.45 21.48 -5.95
CA ARG A 39 -9.02 20.26 -6.55
C ARG A 39 -10.55 20.30 -6.57
N HIS A 40 -11.21 20.74 -5.50
CA HIS A 40 -12.66 20.89 -5.43
C HIS A 40 -13.19 21.96 -6.38
N LEU A 41 -12.49 23.09 -6.53
CA LEU A 41 -12.82 24.10 -7.55
C LEU A 41 -12.68 23.53 -8.96
N MET A 42 -11.60 22.80 -9.24
CA MET A 42 -11.38 22.15 -10.53
C MET A 42 -12.46 21.09 -10.80
N THR A 43 -12.80 20.28 -9.81
CA THR A 43 -13.90 19.30 -9.90
C THR A 43 -15.24 19.98 -10.12
N ALA A 44 -15.53 21.09 -9.42
CA ALA A 44 -16.77 21.84 -9.60
C ALA A 44 -16.87 22.48 -10.99
N VAL A 45 -15.77 23.03 -11.51
CA VAL A 45 -15.72 23.58 -12.88
C VAL A 45 -15.88 22.47 -13.91
N VAL A 46 -15.20 21.32 -13.76
CA VAL A 46 -15.32 20.19 -14.67
C VAL A 46 -16.73 19.60 -14.65
N VAL A 47 -17.31 19.38 -13.46
CA VAL A 47 -18.68 18.87 -13.29
C VAL A 47 -19.69 19.88 -13.81
N GLY A 48 -19.51 21.18 -13.56
CA GLY A 48 -20.34 22.24 -14.11
C GLY A 48 -20.26 22.32 -15.63
N CYS A 49 -19.06 22.22 -16.21
CA CYS A 49 -18.87 22.19 -17.65
C CYS A 49 -19.53 20.97 -18.28
N LEU A 50 -19.37 19.78 -17.68
CA LEU A 50 -20.04 18.56 -18.13
C LEU A 50 -21.56 18.70 -18.03
N PHE A 51 -22.08 19.33 -16.97
CA PHE A 51 -23.51 19.60 -16.81
C PHE A 51 -24.04 20.52 -17.92
N PHE A 52 -23.42 21.67 -18.17
CA PHE A 52 -23.85 22.60 -19.21
C PHE A 52 -23.72 22.03 -20.63
N ILE A 53 -22.62 21.34 -20.94
CA ILE A 53 -22.40 20.65 -22.22
C ILE A 53 -23.42 19.52 -22.40
N SER A 54 -23.71 18.76 -21.35
CA SER A 54 -24.71 17.68 -21.39
C SER A 54 -26.12 18.24 -21.54
N SER A 55 -26.43 19.39 -20.95
CA SER A 55 -27.75 20.04 -21.02
C SER A 55 -28.06 20.57 -22.42
N ASP A 56 -27.10 21.21 -23.09
CA ASP A 56 -27.30 21.72 -24.47
C ASP A 56 -27.37 20.59 -25.52
N ASN A 57 -26.71 19.45 -25.27
CA ASN A 57 -26.65 18.31 -26.20
C ASN A 57 -27.50 17.09 -25.78
N LEU A 58 -28.30 17.19 -24.71
CA LEU A 58 -29.02 16.05 -24.12
C LEU A 58 -29.98 15.40 -25.12
N HIS A 59 -30.63 16.20 -25.97
CA HIS A 59 -31.54 15.74 -27.01
C HIS A 59 -30.80 14.84 -28.03
N THR A 60 -29.59 15.22 -28.43
CA THR A 60 -28.75 14.48 -29.38
C THR A 60 -28.11 13.25 -28.72
N LEU A 61 -27.71 13.38 -27.45
CA LEU A 61 -27.03 12.34 -26.68
C LEU A 61 -27.99 11.19 -26.34
N VAL A 62 -29.19 11.49 -25.81
CA VAL A 62 -30.18 10.48 -25.40
C VAL A 62 -30.77 9.76 -26.61
N GLN A 63 -31.06 10.48 -27.69
CA GLN A 63 -31.64 9.89 -28.90
C GLN A 63 -30.64 9.02 -29.69
N LYS A 64 -29.33 9.22 -29.50
CA LYS A 64 -28.27 8.41 -30.14
C LYS A 64 -27.53 7.47 -29.18
N LEU A 65 -27.77 7.55 -27.86
CA LEU A 65 -27.19 6.65 -26.86
C LEU A 65 -27.56 5.19 -27.16
N ASP A 66 -28.82 4.97 -27.53
CA ASP A 66 -29.37 3.64 -27.86
C ASP A 66 -28.75 3.07 -29.15
N ASN A 67 -28.51 3.93 -30.15
CA ASN A 67 -27.95 3.52 -31.44
C ASN A 67 -26.42 3.36 -31.43
N ASN A 68 -25.71 4.03 -30.51
CA ASN A 68 -24.25 4.06 -30.45
C ASN A 68 -23.68 3.49 -29.13
N ILE A 69 -24.45 2.68 -28.40
CA ILE A 69 -24.05 2.09 -27.11
C ILE A 69 -22.75 1.27 -27.19
N LYS A 70 -22.45 0.70 -28.37
CA LYS A 70 -21.21 -0.01 -28.66
C LYS A 70 -19.98 0.90 -28.55
N TRP A 71 -20.09 2.14 -29.03
CA TRP A 71 -19.02 3.13 -28.97
C TRP A 71 -18.81 3.65 -27.55
N TRP A 72 -19.88 3.94 -26.81
CA TRP A 72 -19.78 4.31 -25.40
C TRP A 72 -19.17 3.21 -24.53
N SER A 73 -19.53 1.95 -24.79
CA SER A 73 -18.93 0.78 -24.14
C SER A 73 -17.44 0.67 -24.45
N MET A 74 -17.03 0.91 -25.71
CA MET A 74 -15.62 0.94 -26.10
C MET A 74 -14.84 2.05 -25.38
N TYR A 75 -15.40 3.26 -25.28
CA TYR A 75 -14.80 4.38 -24.55
C TYR A 75 -14.60 4.05 -23.06
N ILE A 76 -15.61 3.48 -22.42
CA ILE A 76 -15.54 3.07 -21.01
C ILE A 76 -14.50 1.96 -20.83
N CYS A 77 -14.46 0.97 -21.72
CA CYS A 77 -13.46 -0.09 -21.68
C CYS A 77 -12.05 0.44 -21.92
N LEU A 78 -11.82 1.33 -22.90
CA LEU A 78 -10.50 1.90 -23.22
C LEU A 78 -9.99 2.83 -22.11
N PHE A 79 -10.83 3.70 -21.56
CA PHE A 79 -10.45 4.55 -20.42
C PHE A 79 -10.32 3.74 -19.13
N GLY A 80 -11.13 2.69 -18.95
CA GLY A 80 -10.94 1.71 -17.89
C GLY A 80 -9.60 0.99 -18.02
N PHE A 81 -9.26 0.51 -19.21
CA PHE A 81 -7.97 -0.13 -19.50
C PHE A 81 -6.81 0.85 -19.28
N PHE A 82 -6.91 2.08 -19.79
CA PHE A 82 -5.92 3.13 -19.56
C PHE A 82 -5.75 3.41 -18.06
N TYR A 83 -6.83 3.54 -17.29
CA TYR A 83 -6.78 3.75 -15.85
C TYR A 83 -6.12 2.57 -15.14
N PHE A 84 -6.52 1.34 -15.44
CA PHE A 84 -5.91 0.14 -14.84
C PHE A 84 -4.43 0.00 -15.20
N PHE A 85 -4.05 0.33 -16.44
CA PHE A 85 -2.66 0.23 -16.93
C PHE A 85 -1.77 1.37 -16.45
N SER A 86 -2.32 2.58 -16.26
CA SER A 86 -1.58 3.78 -15.82
C SER A 86 -1.58 3.98 -14.31
N SER A 87 -2.56 3.41 -13.59
CA SER A 87 -2.71 3.48 -12.12
C SER A 87 -1.41 3.20 -11.33
N PRO A 88 -0.60 2.17 -11.67
CA PRO A 88 0.65 1.90 -10.96
C PRO A 88 1.67 3.05 -11.05
N PHE A 89 1.60 3.84 -12.14
CA PHE A 89 2.53 4.93 -12.40
C PHE A 89 2.08 6.27 -11.80
N ILE A 90 0.79 6.42 -11.45
CA ILE A 90 0.19 7.68 -10.98
C ILE A 90 0.44 7.93 -9.47
N GLY A 91 0.63 6.87 -8.68
CA GLY A 91 0.71 6.98 -7.20
C GLY A 91 2.05 7.38 -6.58
N LYS A 92 3.19 7.26 -7.30
CA LYS A 92 4.53 7.44 -6.70
C LYS A 92 5.52 8.32 -7.50
N THR A 93 5.13 8.95 -8.63
CA THR A 93 6.09 9.58 -9.58
C THR A 93 6.10 11.12 -9.64
N ILE A 94 5.46 11.83 -8.70
CA ILE A 94 5.53 13.30 -8.66
C ILE A 94 6.58 13.79 -7.65
N LYS A 95 7.82 13.31 -7.81
CA LYS A 95 9.06 14.03 -7.47
C LYS A 95 10.04 13.88 -8.63
N PRO A 96 10.87 14.89 -8.95
CA PRO A 96 11.65 14.88 -10.17
C PRO A 96 13.00 14.21 -9.96
N SER A 97 13.22 13.03 -10.54
CA SER A 97 14.53 12.67 -11.12
C SER A 97 14.41 11.38 -11.94
N TYR A 98 14.91 11.45 -13.19
CA TYR A 98 15.28 10.30 -14.04
C TYR A 98 14.19 9.26 -14.38
N SER A 99 13.14 9.70 -15.07
CA SER A 99 12.67 9.04 -16.29
C SER A 99 11.58 9.90 -16.92
N ASN A 100 11.99 10.80 -17.82
CA ASN A 100 11.04 11.42 -18.74
C ASN A 100 10.35 10.36 -19.63
N PHE A 101 10.91 9.16 -19.75
CA PHE A 101 10.35 8.08 -20.56
C PHE A 101 9.01 7.59 -20.02
N SER A 102 8.81 7.40 -18.71
CA SER A 102 7.49 6.99 -18.18
C SER A 102 6.43 8.06 -18.37
N ARG A 103 6.80 9.34 -18.26
CA ARG A 103 5.90 10.48 -18.52
C ARG A 103 5.54 10.60 -20.00
N TRP A 104 6.53 10.49 -20.88
CA TRP A 104 6.33 10.47 -22.32
C TRP A 104 5.61 9.22 -22.78
N TYR A 105 5.81 8.07 -22.13
CA TYR A 105 5.15 6.81 -22.44
C TYR A 105 3.70 6.79 -21.98
N VAL A 106 3.39 7.28 -20.77
CA VAL A 106 1.99 7.47 -20.32
C VAL A 106 1.29 8.52 -21.18
N ALA A 107 1.97 9.63 -21.51
CA ALA A 107 1.44 10.63 -22.44
C ALA A 107 1.25 10.06 -23.85
N TRP A 108 2.18 9.25 -24.35
CA TRP A 108 2.12 8.61 -25.66
C TRP A 108 1.02 7.55 -25.72
N ILE A 109 0.86 6.71 -24.69
CA ILE A 109 -0.26 5.75 -24.58
C ILE A 109 -1.57 6.50 -24.48
N PHE A 110 -1.64 7.60 -23.72
CA PHE A 110 -2.84 8.42 -23.63
C PHE A 110 -3.18 9.04 -25.00
N ILE A 111 -2.18 9.57 -25.70
CA ILE A 111 -2.34 10.13 -27.05
C ILE A 111 -2.72 9.02 -28.06
N ALA A 112 -2.12 7.83 -27.98
CA ALA A 112 -2.46 6.69 -28.82
C ALA A 112 -3.88 6.18 -28.54
N ALA A 113 -4.28 6.10 -27.26
CA ALA A 113 -5.63 5.76 -26.86
C ALA A 113 -6.62 6.78 -27.42
N LEU A 114 -6.35 8.08 -27.27
CA LEU A 114 -7.15 9.16 -27.85
C LEU A 114 -7.19 9.14 -29.39
N TYR A 115 -6.08 8.79 -30.04
CA TYR A 115 -5.97 8.71 -31.51
C TYR A 115 -6.82 7.57 -32.08
N HIS A 116 -6.96 6.48 -31.33
CA HIS A 116 -7.81 5.34 -31.70
C HIS A 116 -9.28 5.51 -31.27
N LEU A 117 -9.65 6.63 -30.62
CA LEU A 117 -11.04 6.94 -30.36
C LEU A 117 -11.72 7.50 -31.63
N PRO A 118 -12.94 7.04 -31.96
CA PRO A 118 -13.74 7.65 -33.02
C PRO A 118 -14.01 9.13 -32.70
N SER A 119 -13.97 10.01 -33.70
CA SER A 119 -14.15 11.46 -33.48
C SER A 119 -15.47 11.78 -32.78
N PHE A 120 -15.52 12.78 -31.90
CA PHE A 120 -16.77 13.21 -31.24
C PHE A 120 -17.89 13.57 -32.23
N GLN A 121 -17.50 13.97 -33.45
CA GLN A 121 -18.40 14.22 -34.59
C GLN A 121 -19.11 12.94 -35.06
N SER A 122 -18.41 11.80 -35.07
CA SER A 122 -19.01 10.48 -35.35
C SER A 122 -19.98 10.01 -34.23
N MET A 123 -19.81 10.54 -33.02
CA MET A 123 -20.75 10.38 -31.89
C MET A 123 -21.90 11.40 -31.91
N GLY A 124 -21.91 12.34 -32.86
CA GLY A 124 -22.94 13.36 -33.01
C GLY A 124 -22.86 14.52 -32.03
N VAL A 125 -21.70 14.74 -31.39
CA VAL A 125 -21.45 15.85 -30.46
C VAL A 125 -20.55 16.88 -31.17
N ASP A 126 -21.12 18.04 -31.53
CA ASP A 126 -20.37 19.14 -32.16
C ASP A 126 -19.87 20.12 -31.07
N MET A 127 -18.68 19.86 -30.52
CA MET A 127 -18.04 20.77 -29.55
C MET A 127 -17.13 21.77 -30.28
N ARG A 128 -17.71 22.80 -30.91
CA ARG A 128 -16.92 23.92 -31.42
C ARG A 128 -16.53 24.86 -30.28
N MET A 129 -15.39 24.59 -29.63
CA MET A 129 -14.81 25.54 -28.69
C MET A 129 -14.14 26.69 -29.47
N ASN A 130 -14.49 27.93 -29.15
CA ASN A 130 -13.94 29.11 -29.84
C ASN A 130 -12.49 29.32 -29.40
N LEU A 131 -11.55 28.70 -30.12
CA LEU A 131 -10.13 28.57 -29.75
C LEU A 131 -9.46 29.94 -29.51
N SER A 132 -9.89 30.97 -30.25
CA SER A 132 -9.39 32.34 -30.09
C SER A 132 -9.73 32.93 -28.72
N LEU A 133 -10.97 32.74 -28.24
CA LEU A 133 -11.40 33.20 -26.91
C LEU A 133 -10.65 32.46 -25.79
N PHE A 134 -10.50 31.13 -25.94
CA PHE A 134 -9.75 30.31 -24.99
C PHE A 134 -8.31 30.79 -24.84
N LEU A 135 -7.62 30.98 -25.96
CA LEU A 135 -6.22 31.39 -25.97
C LEU A 135 -6.06 32.79 -25.34
N THR A 136 -6.98 33.71 -25.64
CA THR A 136 -6.96 35.08 -25.13
C THR A 136 -7.12 35.13 -23.61
N ILE A 137 -8.10 34.39 -23.06
CA ILE A 137 -8.34 34.32 -21.61
C ILE A 137 -7.18 33.61 -20.91
N TYR A 138 -6.64 32.56 -21.53
CA TYR A 138 -5.52 31.79 -20.98
C TYR A 138 -4.26 32.65 -20.85
N VAL A 139 -3.84 33.30 -21.93
CA VAL A 139 -2.66 34.17 -21.94
C VAL A 139 -2.83 35.35 -20.97
N SER A 140 -4.00 35.97 -20.95
CA SER A 140 -4.30 37.08 -20.03
C SER A 140 -4.24 36.65 -18.55
N SER A 141 -4.75 35.45 -18.23
CA SER A 141 -4.70 34.89 -16.87
C SER A 141 -3.26 34.58 -16.42
N VAL A 142 -2.45 34.02 -17.33
CA VAL A 142 -1.03 33.71 -17.05
C VAL A 142 -0.26 34.98 -16.74
N LEU A 143 -0.40 36.02 -17.58
CA LEU A 143 0.30 37.29 -17.38
C LEU A 143 -0.10 37.96 -16.05
N PHE A 144 -1.40 37.98 -15.74
CA PHE A 144 -1.90 38.62 -14.53
C PHE A 144 -1.44 37.91 -13.25
N LEU A 145 -1.51 36.57 -13.20
CA LEU A 145 -1.06 35.81 -12.04
C LEU A 145 0.46 35.86 -11.86
N ILE A 146 1.24 35.90 -12.95
CA ILE A 146 2.70 36.11 -12.86
C ILE A 146 3.01 37.47 -12.24
N ALA A 147 2.34 38.54 -12.70
CA ALA A 147 2.50 39.88 -12.14
C ALA A 147 2.16 39.92 -10.64
N PHE A 148 1.04 39.31 -10.23
CA PHE A 148 0.65 39.17 -8.82
C PHE A 148 1.74 38.48 -7.98
N HIS A 149 2.27 37.35 -8.46
CA HIS A 149 3.32 36.62 -7.74
C HIS A 149 4.63 37.41 -7.62
N ILE A 150 5.01 38.18 -8.66
CA ILE A 150 6.19 39.06 -8.62
C ILE A 150 6.00 40.16 -7.57
N VAL A 151 4.84 40.83 -7.55
CA VAL A 151 4.52 41.86 -6.56
C VAL A 151 4.52 41.29 -5.15
N PHE A 152 3.92 40.11 -4.95
CA PHE A 152 3.88 39.45 -3.64
C PHE A 152 5.28 39.03 -3.15
N LEU A 153 6.17 38.61 -4.06
CA LEU A 153 7.57 38.33 -3.76
C LEU A 153 8.36 39.60 -3.39
N GLY A 154 8.07 40.72 -4.06
CA GLY A 154 8.60 42.04 -3.71
C GLY A 154 8.18 42.47 -2.31
N LEU A 155 6.90 42.29 -1.94
CA LEU A 155 6.39 42.58 -0.60
C LEU A 155 7.04 41.71 0.50
N TRP A 156 7.35 40.44 0.18
CA TRP A 156 8.15 39.58 1.06
C TRP A 156 9.59 40.07 1.20
N TYR A 157 10.24 40.51 0.12
CA TYR A 157 11.60 41.04 0.13
C TYR A 157 11.74 42.30 1.00
N VAL A 158 10.69 43.15 1.01
CA VAL A 158 10.61 44.37 1.84
C VAL A 158 10.17 44.06 3.30
N GLY A 159 9.91 42.79 3.64
CA GLY A 159 9.63 42.35 5.01
C GLY A 159 8.19 42.54 5.49
N ILE A 160 7.26 42.87 4.59
CA ILE A 160 5.84 43.13 4.92
C ILE A 160 5.04 41.82 5.09
N VAL A 161 5.54 40.69 4.59
CA VAL A 161 4.85 39.38 4.59
C VAL A 161 5.71 38.28 5.24
N ALA A 162 5.06 37.32 5.93
CA ALA A 162 5.71 36.25 6.72
C ALA A 162 6.77 35.42 5.95
N ARG A 163 7.79 34.88 6.66
CA ARG A 163 8.91 34.11 6.08
C ARG A 163 8.50 32.93 5.19
N VAL A 164 7.35 32.30 5.47
CA VAL A 164 6.82 31.16 4.68
C VAL A 164 6.39 31.57 3.25
N ALA A 165 6.16 32.87 3.03
CA ALA A 165 5.79 33.42 1.73
C ALA A 165 6.91 33.36 0.67
N GLY A 166 8.18 33.19 1.07
CA GLY A 166 9.33 33.10 0.15
C GLY A 166 9.36 31.85 -0.74
N ARG A 167 8.51 30.84 -0.50
CA ARG A 167 8.42 29.63 -1.37
C ARG A 167 7.63 29.91 -2.64
N ARG A 168 8.29 29.87 -3.80
CA ARG A 168 7.64 30.03 -5.12
C ARG A 168 6.58 28.94 -5.36
N PRO A 169 5.40 29.29 -5.89
CA PRO A 169 4.45 28.28 -6.36
C PRO A 169 5.04 27.53 -7.56
N ALA A 170 4.73 26.23 -7.67
CA ALA A 170 5.10 25.46 -8.85
C ALA A 170 4.39 26.04 -10.09
N ILE A 171 5.15 26.40 -11.12
CA ILE A 171 4.64 27.01 -12.38
C ILE A 171 3.49 26.19 -12.98
N LEU A 172 3.57 24.87 -12.87
CA LEU A 172 2.54 23.94 -13.33
C LEU A 172 1.15 24.20 -12.72
N LYS A 173 1.06 24.65 -11.46
CA LYS A 173 -0.22 24.95 -10.80
C LYS A 173 -0.84 26.24 -11.31
N ILE A 174 -0.01 27.23 -11.63
CA ILE A 174 -0.47 28.49 -12.25
C ILE A 174 -1.04 28.16 -13.64
N ILE A 175 -0.31 27.38 -14.43
CA ILE A 175 -0.75 26.90 -15.75
C ILE A 175 -2.08 26.15 -15.65
N GLN A 176 -2.19 25.17 -14.74
CA GLN A 176 -3.42 24.38 -14.57
C GLN A 176 -4.63 25.25 -14.21
N ASN A 177 -4.47 26.21 -13.30
CA ASN A 177 -5.56 27.11 -12.92
C ASN A 177 -5.96 28.04 -14.07
N CYS A 178 -4.99 28.57 -14.83
CA CYS A 178 -5.27 29.40 -16.01
C CYS A 178 -6.04 28.61 -17.07
N THR A 179 -5.68 27.35 -17.31
CA THR A 179 -6.41 26.47 -18.24
C THR A 179 -7.86 26.30 -17.81
N VAL A 180 -8.12 26.06 -16.52
CA VAL A 180 -9.49 25.83 -16.04
C VAL A 180 -10.34 27.08 -16.01
N ILE A 181 -9.78 28.23 -15.67
CA ILE A 181 -10.47 29.53 -15.80
C ILE A 181 -10.87 29.75 -17.27
N SER A 182 -9.99 29.43 -18.20
CA SER A 182 -10.24 29.59 -19.64
C SER A 182 -11.31 28.64 -20.17
N ILE A 183 -11.31 27.37 -19.72
CA ILE A 183 -12.38 26.42 -20.05
C ILE A 183 -13.72 26.91 -19.50
N ALA A 184 -13.78 27.35 -18.24
CA ALA A 184 -15.01 27.84 -17.61
C ALA A 184 -15.61 29.03 -18.38
N CYS A 185 -14.78 30.00 -18.74
CA CYS A 185 -15.22 31.18 -19.49
C CYS A 185 -15.68 30.85 -20.91
N CYS A 186 -15.01 29.92 -21.59
CA CYS A 186 -15.41 29.47 -22.93
C CYS A 186 -16.71 28.67 -22.93
N VAL A 187 -16.89 27.78 -21.95
CA VAL A 187 -18.13 27.01 -21.79
C VAL A 187 -19.29 27.95 -21.48
N PHE A 188 -19.08 28.96 -20.62
CA PHE A 188 -20.06 29.99 -20.36
C PHE A 188 -20.45 30.76 -21.63
N TYR A 189 -19.47 31.25 -22.40
CA TYR A 189 -19.73 31.97 -23.64
C TYR A 189 -20.49 31.11 -24.66
N SER A 190 -20.13 29.83 -24.78
CA SER A 190 -20.83 28.89 -25.65
C SER A 190 -22.28 28.63 -25.20
N HIS A 191 -22.56 28.71 -23.90
CA HIS A 191 -23.87 28.41 -23.34
C HIS A 191 -24.81 29.63 -23.38
N CYS A 192 -24.39 30.80 -22.89
CA CYS A 192 -25.24 32.00 -22.76
C CYS A 192 -25.03 33.04 -23.87
N GLY A 193 -23.91 33.01 -24.59
CA GLY A 193 -23.52 34.09 -25.52
C GLY A 193 -23.44 35.47 -24.85
N ASN A 194 -23.43 36.55 -25.64
CA ASN A 194 -23.53 37.93 -25.15
C ASN A 194 -25.00 38.39 -24.90
N ARG A 195 -25.96 37.47 -24.76
CA ARG A 195 -27.40 37.78 -24.85
C ARG A 195 -28.05 38.38 -23.60
N ALA A 196 -27.28 38.88 -22.64
CA ALA A 196 -27.84 39.54 -21.45
C ALA A 196 -28.46 40.93 -21.72
N ILE A 197 -28.45 41.43 -22.97
CA ILE A 197 -28.84 42.80 -23.35
C ILE A 197 -30.16 42.85 -24.15
N LEU A 198 -31.15 42.00 -23.85
CA LEU A 198 -32.50 42.14 -24.39
C LEU A 198 -33.46 42.59 -23.29
N ARG A 199 -33.52 43.91 -23.10
CA ARG A 199 -34.56 44.55 -22.29
C ARG A 199 -35.86 44.56 -23.11
N GLU A 200 -36.89 43.95 -22.52
CA GLU A 200 -38.32 43.91 -22.90
C GLU A 200 -38.74 44.62 -24.20
N LYS A 201 -39.25 43.83 -25.17
CA LYS A 201 -40.33 44.30 -26.05
C LYS A 201 -41.41 43.24 -26.16
N SER A 202 -42.54 43.53 -25.55
CA SER A 202 -43.85 42.94 -25.82
C SER A 202 -44.11 42.92 -27.32
N PHE A 203 -44.33 41.75 -27.92
CA PHE A 203 -44.87 41.64 -29.26
C PHE A 203 -46.28 41.05 -29.23
N ASP A 204 -47.20 41.96 -29.50
CA ASP A 204 -48.63 41.76 -29.65
C ASP A 204 -48.98 40.80 -30.79
N ARG A 205 -50.07 40.09 -30.55
CA ARG A 205 -50.74 39.16 -31.47
C ARG A 205 -51.72 39.96 -32.34
N ARG A 206 -51.51 40.05 -33.66
CA ARG A 206 -52.59 40.39 -34.61
C ARG A 206 -52.42 39.76 -36.01
N ASN A 207 -53.56 39.30 -36.51
CA ASN A 207 -53.85 38.39 -37.63
C ASN A 207 -53.43 38.84 -39.04
N SER A 208 -53.19 37.84 -39.91
CA SER A 208 -53.88 37.74 -41.22
C SER A 208 -53.87 36.28 -41.70
N GLY A 209 -55.06 35.69 -41.89
CA GLY A 209 -55.24 34.38 -42.49
C GLY A 209 -55.65 34.48 -43.95
N TRP A 210 -55.19 33.53 -44.78
CA TRP A 210 -55.92 33.01 -45.94
C TRP A 210 -55.23 31.73 -46.45
N PHE A 211 -55.80 30.57 -46.14
CA PHE A 211 -56.14 29.45 -47.03
C PHE A 211 -56.33 28.15 -46.24
N SER A 212 -57.54 27.61 -46.42
CA SER A 212 -58.09 26.39 -45.84
C SER A 212 -57.85 25.22 -46.80
N PHE A 213 -57.47 24.04 -46.29
CA PHE A 213 -58.04 22.75 -46.70
C PHE A 213 -57.77 21.70 -45.58
N SER A 214 -58.78 20.86 -45.35
CA SER A 214 -58.89 19.76 -44.39
C SER A 214 -59.27 18.49 -45.18
N PRO A 215 -59.34 17.26 -44.62
CA PRO A 215 -58.55 16.55 -43.60
C PRO A 215 -57.97 15.23 -44.17
N PHE A 216 -56.99 14.59 -43.52
CA PHE A 216 -56.90 13.13 -43.27
C PHE A 216 -55.46 12.68 -42.92
N LYS A 217 -55.36 11.98 -41.78
CA LYS A 217 -54.30 11.04 -41.35
C LYS A 217 -52.86 11.55 -41.18
N LYS A 218 -52.57 12.02 -39.95
CA LYS A 218 -51.63 11.31 -39.05
C LYS A 218 -51.76 11.86 -37.63
N GLN A 219 -52.19 10.96 -36.76
CA GLN A 219 -52.37 11.13 -35.34
C GLN A 219 -50.99 11.10 -34.64
N ASP A 220 -50.88 11.89 -33.58
CA ASP A 220 -49.84 11.88 -32.54
C ASP A 220 -48.39 12.20 -32.95
N ARG A 221 -48.13 13.49 -33.13
CA ARG A 221 -46.86 14.09 -32.74
C ARG A 221 -47.14 15.48 -32.14
N ASN A 222 -46.64 15.70 -30.92
CA ASN A 222 -46.28 17.00 -30.33
C ASN A 222 -47.13 17.55 -29.15
N ALA A 223 -47.33 16.75 -28.10
CA ALA A 223 -47.44 17.28 -26.72
C ALA A 223 -46.05 17.48 -26.06
N TRP A 224 -45.00 16.89 -26.65
CA TRP A 224 -43.62 16.96 -26.15
C TRP A 224 -42.88 18.22 -26.63
N ILE A 225 -43.25 18.78 -27.79
CA ILE A 225 -42.65 20.01 -28.33
C ILE A 225 -43.09 21.26 -27.54
N SER A 226 -44.31 21.29 -27.00
CA SER A 226 -44.75 22.37 -26.10
C SER A 226 -44.08 22.31 -24.72
N LYS A 227 -43.67 21.13 -24.25
CA LYS A 227 -42.85 20.96 -23.04
C LYS A 227 -41.40 21.41 -23.21
N PHE A 228 -40.87 21.38 -24.43
CA PHE A 228 -39.47 21.75 -24.73
C PHE A 228 -39.24 23.26 -24.89
N LEU A 229 -40.29 24.03 -25.22
CA LEU A 229 -40.25 25.51 -25.21
C LEU A 229 -39.87 26.09 -23.83
N ARG A 230 -40.10 25.34 -22.73
CA ARG A 230 -39.73 25.71 -21.35
C ARG A 230 -38.24 25.59 -21.01
N MET A 231 -37.46 24.83 -21.78
CA MET A 231 -36.01 24.68 -21.51
C MET A 231 -35.22 25.88 -22.03
N HIS A 232 -35.75 26.55 -23.08
CA HIS A 232 -35.29 27.87 -23.48
C HIS A 232 -35.61 28.94 -22.42
N GLU A 233 -36.78 28.88 -21.78
CA GLU A 233 -37.11 29.78 -20.65
C GLU A 233 -36.19 29.57 -19.44
N LEU A 234 -35.81 28.33 -19.11
CA LEU A 234 -34.86 28.04 -18.03
C LEU A 234 -33.44 28.56 -18.36
N LYS A 235 -33.01 28.37 -19.61
CA LYS A 235 -31.74 28.92 -20.13
C LYS A 235 -31.73 30.44 -20.04
N ASP A 236 -32.80 31.10 -20.47
CA ASP A 236 -32.94 32.55 -20.41
C ASP A 236 -33.01 33.05 -18.95
N GLN A 237 -33.67 32.32 -18.03
CA GLN A 237 -33.67 32.66 -16.60
C GLN A 237 -32.30 32.53 -15.95
N ILE A 238 -31.54 31.45 -16.20
CA ILE A 238 -30.20 31.26 -15.61
C ILE A 238 -29.22 32.33 -16.14
N CYS A 239 -29.22 32.57 -17.45
CA CYS A 239 -28.34 33.56 -18.07
C CYS A 239 -28.72 35.01 -17.68
N SER A 240 -30.00 35.31 -17.39
CA SER A 240 -30.45 36.65 -17.00
C SER A 240 -30.43 36.95 -15.50
N SER A 241 -30.50 35.95 -14.61
CA SER A 241 -30.62 36.17 -13.16
C SER A 241 -29.36 35.85 -12.34
N TRP A 242 -28.58 34.85 -12.72
CA TRP A 242 -27.36 34.46 -11.97
C TRP A 242 -26.07 35.06 -12.54
N PHE A 243 -26.09 35.50 -13.80
CA PHE A 243 -24.90 35.93 -14.54
C PHE A 243 -25.10 37.24 -15.34
N ALA A 244 -26.01 38.10 -14.88
CA ALA A 244 -26.22 39.42 -15.45
C ALA A 244 -24.95 40.31 -15.39
N PRO A 245 -24.77 41.28 -16.31
CA PRO A 245 -23.68 42.25 -16.25
C PRO A 245 -23.72 43.04 -14.93
N VAL A 246 -22.56 43.29 -14.34
CA VAL A 246 -22.41 43.81 -12.95
C VAL A 246 -22.53 45.34 -12.87
N GLY A 247 -23.27 45.97 -13.77
CA GLY A 247 -23.45 47.42 -13.85
C GLY A 247 -22.74 48.07 -15.04
N SER A 248 -22.87 49.40 -15.12
CA SER A 248 -22.39 50.21 -16.23
C SER A 248 -20.96 50.71 -16.00
N ALA A 249 -20.25 51.06 -17.07
CA ALA A 249 -18.91 51.63 -17.03
C ALA A 249 -18.82 52.93 -16.20
N SER A 250 -19.93 53.67 -16.10
CA SER A 250 -20.07 54.86 -15.24
C SER A 250 -20.05 54.54 -13.74
N ASP A 251 -20.44 53.34 -13.34
CA ASP A 251 -20.48 52.93 -11.93
C ASP A 251 -19.07 52.60 -11.38
N TYR A 252 -18.11 52.30 -12.27
CA TYR A 252 -16.75 51.87 -11.89
C TYR A 252 -15.64 52.51 -12.75
N PRO A 253 -15.43 53.84 -12.67
CA PRO A 253 -14.59 54.62 -13.60
C PRO A 253 -13.09 54.26 -13.59
N PHE A 254 -12.60 53.62 -12.54
CA PHE A 254 -11.19 53.19 -12.44
C PHE A 254 -10.96 51.81 -13.10
N LEU A 255 -11.94 50.91 -12.99
CA LEU A 255 -11.88 49.55 -13.54
C LEU A 255 -12.30 49.54 -15.02
N SER A 256 -13.25 50.38 -15.43
CA SER A 256 -13.79 50.42 -16.80
C SER A 256 -12.74 50.72 -17.88
N LYS A 257 -11.62 51.38 -17.54
CA LYS A 257 -10.50 51.61 -18.47
C LYS A 257 -9.73 50.33 -18.88
N TRP A 258 -9.92 49.23 -18.15
CA TRP A 258 -9.21 47.96 -18.34
C TRP A 258 -10.14 46.81 -18.81
N VAL A 259 -11.40 47.12 -19.15
CA VAL A 259 -12.48 46.14 -19.37
C VAL A 259 -12.83 46.02 -20.86
N ILE A 260 -13.13 44.81 -21.33
CA ILE A 260 -13.66 44.54 -22.67
C ILE A 260 -15.17 44.81 -22.67
N TYR A 261 -15.61 45.80 -23.45
CA TYR A 261 -17.02 46.13 -23.64
C TYR A 261 -17.72 45.09 -24.54
N GLY A 262 -18.99 44.81 -24.26
CA GLY A 262 -19.78 43.90 -25.10
C GLY A 262 -20.18 44.54 -26.43
N GLU A 263 -19.84 43.92 -27.56
CA GLU A 263 -20.44 44.26 -28.87
C GLU A 263 -21.88 43.73 -28.95
N LEU A 264 -22.83 44.62 -29.29
CA LEU A 264 -24.22 44.27 -29.61
C LEU A 264 -24.25 43.48 -30.93
N ALA A 265 -24.65 42.21 -30.88
CA ALA A 265 -24.95 41.46 -32.09
C ALA A 265 -26.35 41.84 -32.61
N CYS A 266 -26.45 42.95 -33.35
CA CYS A 266 -27.64 43.33 -34.11
C CYS A 266 -27.35 43.31 -35.61
N ALA A 267 -28.27 42.78 -36.41
CA ALA A 267 -28.19 42.80 -37.88
C ALA A 267 -28.56 44.20 -38.43
N GLY A 268 -27.89 45.25 -37.94
CA GLY A 268 -28.11 46.66 -38.28
C GLY A 268 -27.39 47.61 -37.30
N SER A 269 -27.27 48.89 -37.70
CA SER A 269 -26.52 49.96 -37.00
C SER A 269 -26.92 50.13 -35.52
N CYS A 270 -26.06 49.66 -34.62
CA CYS A 270 -26.12 49.90 -33.17
C CYS A 270 -24.72 50.33 -32.67
N GLY A 271 -24.66 51.35 -31.81
CA GLY A 271 -23.41 51.87 -31.22
C GLY A 271 -22.87 51.02 -30.05
N PRO A 272 -21.65 51.34 -29.55
CA PRO A 272 -21.00 50.59 -28.46
C PRO A 272 -21.82 50.67 -27.16
N SER A 273 -21.92 49.56 -26.42
CA SER A 273 -22.60 49.53 -25.11
C SER A 273 -21.62 49.83 -23.98
N ASP A 274 -22.07 50.63 -23.00
CA ASP A 274 -21.33 50.95 -21.77
C ASP A 274 -21.40 49.83 -20.70
N GLU A 275 -21.86 48.63 -21.06
CA GLU A 275 -22.02 47.51 -20.11
C GLU A 275 -20.80 46.57 -20.11
N ILE A 276 -20.36 46.18 -18.90
CA ILE A 276 -19.22 45.28 -18.70
C ILE A 276 -19.57 43.87 -19.18
N SER A 277 -18.71 43.26 -20.00
CA SER A 277 -18.92 41.88 -20.47
C SER A 277 -19.09 40.90 -19.30
N PRO A 278 -20.13 40.03 -19.32
CA PRO A 278 -20.29 38.96 -18.34
C PRO A 278 -19.09 38.00 -18.28
N ILE A 279 -18.37 37.82 -19.39
CA ILE A 279 -17.16 36.99 -19.47
C ILE A 279 -16.03 37.60 -18.64
N TYR A 280 -15.85 38.92 -18.71
CA TYR A 280 -14.85 39.63 -17.91
C TYR A 280 -15.16 39.53 -16.42
N SER A 281 -16.43 39.69 -16.05
CA SER A 281 -16.88 39.60 -14.65
C SER A 281 -16.62 38.21 -14.06
N LEU A 282 -16.89 37.16 -14.83
CA LEU A 282 -16.60 35.78 -14.44
C LEU A 282 -15.08 35.54 -14.30
N TRP A 283 -14.29 35.99 -15.26
CA TRP A 283 -12.83 35.90 -15.23
C TRP A 283 -12.23 36.60 -14.01
N ALA A 284 -12.65 37.84 -13.73
CA ALA A 284 -12.17 38.64 -12.61
C ALA A 284 -12.52 38.00 -11.26
N THR A 285 -13.71 37.40 -11.14
CA THR A 285 -14.14 36.70 -9.92
C THR A 285 -13.24 35.51 -9.60
N PHE A 286 -12.93 34.67 -10.60
CA PHE A 286 -12.06 33.51 -10.38
C PHE A 286 -10.60 33.90 -10.09
N ILE A 287 -10.08 34.95 -10.74
CA ILE A 287 -8.76 35.49 -10.44
C ILE A 287 -8.70 36.07 -9.02
N GLY A 288 -9.72 36.82 -8.59
CA GLY A 288 -9.81 37.37 -7.24
C GLY A 288 -9.87 36.30 -6.15
N LEU A 289 -10.66 35.24 -6.35
CA LEU A 289 -10.73 34.09 -5.44
C LEU A 289 -9.38 33.38 -5.30
N TYR A 290 -8.66 33.21 -6.42
CA TYR A 290 -7.31 32.65 -6.39
C TYR A 290 -6.36 33.50 -5.53
N MET A 291 -6.33 34.82 -5.75
CA MET A 291 -5.48 35.73 -5.00
C MET A 291 -5.81 35.74 -3.51
N ALA A 292 -7.08 35.85 -3.15
CA ALA A 292 -7.52 35.86 -1.75
C ALA A 292 -7.11 34.59 -1.01
N ASN A 293 -7.32 33.43 -1.63
CA ASN A 293 -6.93 32.15 -1.07
C ASN A 293 -5.40 32.03 -0.91
N TYR A 294 -4.64 32.47 -1.92
CA TYR A 294 -3.18 32.46 -1.87
C TYR A 294 -2.62 33.34 -0.74
N VAL A 295 -3.21 34.52 -0.53
CA VAL A 295 -2.83 35.43 0.55
C VAL A 295 -3.17 34.83 1.93
N ILE A 296 -4.36 34.26 2.10
CA ILE A 296 -4.82 33.67 3.37
C ILE A 296 -3.94 32.49 3.78
N GLU A 297 -3.64 31.56 2.86
CA GLU A 297 -2.79 30.39 3.13
C GLU A 297 -1.39 30.78 3.62
N ARG A 298 -0.83 31.86 3.06
CA ARG A 298 0.56 32.28 3.32
C ARG A 298 0.69 33.28 4.46
N SER A 299 -0.37 34.04 4.78
CA SER A 299 -0.37 35.01 5.89
C SER A 299 -0.79 34.40 7.23
N SER A 300 -1.71 33.42 7.24
CA SER A 300 -2.18 32.74 8.45
C SER A 300 -1.14 31.87 9.16
N GLY A 301 -0.02 31.52 8.49
CA GLY A 301 1.15 30.91 9.13
C GLY A 301 1.81 31.77 10.24
N TRP A 302 1.53 33.07 10.27
CA TRP A 302 1.96 33.98 11.34
C TRP A 302 1.30 33.65 12.71
N ALA A 303 0.08 33.11 12.72
CA ALA A 303 -0.62 32.74 13.96
C ALA A 303 -0.13 31.41 14.58
N LEU A 304 0.55 30.56 13.80
CA LEU A 304 0.97 29.21 14.19
C LEU A 304 2.44 29.12 14.65
N THR A 305 3.15 30.24 14.78
CA THR A 305 4.59 30.28 15.10
C THR A 305 4.93 30.96 16.43
N HIS A 306 4.08 30.81 17.44
CA HIS A 306 4.55 31.01 18.82
C HIS A 306 5.39 29.80 19.24
N PRO A 307 6.59 29.99 19.81
CA PRO A 307 7.33 28.89 20.43
C PRO A 307 6.48 28.30 21.56
N LEU A 308 6.30 26.98 21.55
CA LEU A 308 5.55 26.24 22.58
C LEU A 308 6.10 26.60 23.96
N SER A 309 5.22 26.83 24.93
CA SER A 309 5.65 27.01 26.33
C SER A 309 6.34 25.73 26.83
N ILE A 310 7.23 25.85 27.83
CA ILE A 310 7.98 24.71 28.38
C ILE A 310 7.03 23.60 28.88
N SER A 311 5.90 23.98 29.50
CA SER A 311 4.87 23.03 29.96
C SER A 311 4.15 22.32 28.82
N GLU A 312 3.87 23.02 27.72
CA GLU A 312 3.30 22.41 26.50
C GLU A 312 4.31 21.49 25.82
N TYR A 313 5.59 21.86 25.77
CA TYR A 313 6.66 21.01 25.24
C TYR A 313 6.84 19.74 26.10
N GLU A 314 6.82 19.85 27.43
CA GLU A 314 6.88 18.70 28.35
C GLU A 314 5.65 17.78 28.21
N ALA A 315 4.46 18.35 28.03
CA ALA A 315 3.25 17.57 27.75
C ALA A 315 3.34 16.86 26.40
N LEU A 316 3.89 17.52 25.37
CA LEU A 316 4.12 16.95 24.04
C LEU A 316 5.17 15.84 24.09
N LYS A 317 6.24 16.03 24.86
CA LYS A 317 7.30 15.05 25.11
C LYS A 317 6.77 13.76 25.72
N LYS A 318 5.83 13.85 26.69
CA LYS A 318 5.13 12.68 27.26
C LYS A 318 4.26 11.93 26.23
N GLN A 319 3.87 12.59 25.13
CA GLN A 319 3.07 12.00 24.05
C GLN A 319 3.90 11.56 22.84
N MET A 320 5.22 11.83 22.82
CA MET A 320 6.08 11.42 21.71
C MET A 320 6.15 9.90 21.62
N LYS A 321 5.80 9.39 20.45
CA LYS A 321 5.96 7.98 20.07
C LYS A 321 6.93 7.88 18.88
N PRO A 322 7.67 6.77 18.76
CA PRO A 322 8.42 6.50 17.55
C PRO A 322 7.48 6.33 16.36
N ASP A 323 7.96 6.75 15.20
CA ASP A 323 7.23 6.65 13.94
C ASP A 323 7.67 5.37 13.19
N PHE A 324 7.47 4.22 13.85
CA PHE A 324 7.81 2.91 13.31
C PHE A 324 6.68 2.35 12.46
N LEU A 325 7.03 1.79 11.29
CA LEU A 325 6.06 1.17 10.40
C LEU A 325 5.60 -0.19 10.93
N ASP A 326 4.33 -0.51 10.73
CA ASP A 326 3.78 -1.84 10.98
C ASP A 326 4.31 -2.88 9.98
N MET A 327 4.15 -4.16 10.36
CA MET A 327 4.47 -5.31 9.51
C MET A 327 3.73 -5.27 8.17
N VAL A 328 4.43 -5.68 7.11
CA VAL A 328 3.89 -5.69 5.76
C VAL A 328 2.62 -6.55 5.71
N PRO A 329 1.50 -6.03 5.17
CA PRO A 329 0.25 -6.77 5.07
C PRO A 329 0.24 -7.64 3.81
N TRP A 330 0.96 -8.77 3.82
CA TRP A 330 1.16 -9.67 2.67
C TRP A 330 -0.12 -10.16 1.98
N TYR A 331 -1.23 -10.32 2.71
CA TYR A 331 -2.54 -10.75 2.19
C TYR A 331 -3.54 -9.62 1.93
N SER A 332 -3.11 -8.37 2.01
CA SER A 332 -3.96 -7.21 1.74
C SER A 332 -4.06 -7.01 0.22
N GLY A 333 -5.18 -7.40 -0.39
CA GLY A 333 -5.40 -7.37 -1.85
C GLY A 333 -5.30 -5.99 -2.51
N THR A 334 -5.01 -4.93 -1.75
CA THR A 334 -4.76 -3.57 -2.23
C THR A 334 -3.28 -3.18 -2.25
N SER A 335 -2.34 -4.08 -1.93
CA SER A 335 -0.91 -3.76 -2.00
C SER A 335 -0.48 -3.64 -3.46
N ALA A 336 -0.64 -2.44 -4.02
CA ALA A 336 0.06 -2.02 -5.24
C ALA A 336 1.56 -2.36 -5.16
N ASP A 337 2.11 -2.44 -3.93
CA ASP A 337 3.47 -2.90 -3.65
C ASP A 337 3.71 -4.39 -3.94
N LEU A 338 2.76 -5.32 -3.71
CA LEU A 338 2.95 -6.73 -4.06
C LEU A 338 2.86 -6.94 -5.58
N PHE A 339 1.90 -6.28 -6.24
CA PHE A 339 1.83 -6.27 -7.71
C PHE A 339 3.06 -5.61 -8.33
N LYS A 340 3.57 -4.53 -7.72
CA LYS A 340 4.83 -3.89 -8.10
C LYS A 340 6.00 -4.84 -7.88
N THR A 341 6.11 -5.54 -6.75
CA THR A 341 7.18 -6.52 -6.51
C THR A 341 7.12 -7.65 -7.54
N VAL A 342 5.94 -8.19 -7.84
CA VAL A 342 5.79 -9.23 -8.88
C VAL A 342 6.18 -8.68 -10.26
N PHE A 343 5.78 -7.44 -10.59
CA PHE A 343 6.15 -6.79 -11.85
C PHE A 343 7.65 -6.50 -11.93
N ASP A 344 8.25 -5.93 -10.88
CA ASP A 344 9.67 -5.63 -10.76
C ASP A 344 10.50 -6.91 -10.80
N LEU A 345 10.05 -7.99 -10.16
CA LEU A 345 10.65 -9.31 -10.24
C LEU A 345 10.57 -9.85 -11.68
N LEU A 346 9.40 -9.76 -12.32
CA LEU A 346 9.22 -10.25 -13.69
C LEU A 346 10.10 -9.45 -14.65
N VAL A 347 10.16 -8.13 -14.53
CA VAL A 347 11.05 -7.25 -15.29
C VAL A 347 12.51 -7.57 -15.01
N SER A 348 12.91 -7.65 -13.73
CA SER A 348 14.28 -7.97 -13.32
C SER A 348 14.72 -9.32 -13.89
N VAL A 349 13.95 -10.39 -13.63
CA VAL A 349 14.24 -11.76 -14.06
C VAL A 349 14.19 -11.92 -15.58
N THR A 350 13.20 -11.34 -16.27
CA THR A 350 13.03 -11.56 -17.73
C THR A 350 13.84 -10.61 -18.60
N LEU A 351 14.10 -9.37 -18.17
CA LEU A 351 14.78 -8.35 -18.98
C LEU A 351 16.22 -8.08 -18.54
N PHE A 352 16.55 -8.21 -17.25
CA PHE A 352 17.81 -7.68 -16.70
C PHE A 352 18.77 -8.73 -16.13
N VAL A 353 18.29 -9.84 -15.56
CA VAL A 353 19.11 -10.88 -14.89
C VAL A 353 20.14 -11.54 -15.84
N GLY A 354 19.95 -11.46 -17.16
CA GLY A 354 20.95 -11.90 -18.14
C GLY A 354 21.86 -10.82 -18.73
N ARG A 355 21.61 -9.52 -18.49
CA ARG A 355 22.30 -8.42 -19.22
C ARG A 355 22.93 -7.34 -18.35
N PHE A 356 22.53 -7.20 -17.07
CA PHE A 356 23.01 -6.11 -16.20
C PHE A 356 23.17 -6.58 -14.73
N ASP A 357 24.02 -7.57 -14.48
CA ASP A 357 24.46 -7.90 -13.11
C ASP A 357 25.39 -6.81 -12.58
N MET A 358 24.97 -6.11 -11.52
CA MET A 358 25.73 -5.02 -10.91
C MET A 358 27.09 -5.48 -10.39
N ARG A 359 27.23 -6.75 -9.96
CA ARG A 359 28.52 -7.32 -9.51
C ARG A 359 29.49 -7.44 -10.68
N MET A 360 29.02 -7.93 -11.83
CA MET A 360 29.83 -7.98 -13.06
C MET A 360 30.21 -6.58 -13.55
N MET A 361 29.29 -5.62 -13.48
CA MET A 361 29.59 -4.21 -13.81
C MET A 361 30.64 -3.63 -12.87
N GLN A 362 30.56 -3.91 -11.56
CA GLN A 362 31.55 -3.48 -10.58
C GLN A 362 32.93 -4.10 -10.79
N ALA A 363 32.98 -5.39 -11.16
CA ALA A 363 34.23 -6.06 -11.51
C ALA A 363 34.85 -5.43 -12.77
N ALA A 364 34.05 -5.20 -13.82
CA ALA A 364 34.51 -4.58 -15.07
C ALA A 364 34.95 -3.13 -14.89
N MET A 365 34.29 -2.34 -14.04
CA MET A 365 34.72 -0.97 -13.72
C MET A 365 36.03 -0.94 -12.92
N ASN A 366 36.28 -1.96 -12.10
CA ASN A 366 37.50 -2.08 -11.31
C ASN A 366 38.70 -2.55 -12.15
N GLU A 367 38.52 -3.38 -13.20
CA GLU A 367 39.61 -3.78 -14.11
C GLU A 367 40.24 -2.58 -14.85
N VAL A 368 39.50 -1.47 -15.01
CA VAL A 368 40.02 -0.21 -15.60
C VAL A 368 40.90 0.58 -14.60
N GLN A 369 40.89 0.23 -13.31
CA GLN A 369 41.68 0.87 -12.26
C GLN A 369 42.59 -0.14 -11.54
N ASP A 370 43.73 -0.47 -12.16
CA ASP A 370 44.94 -1.10 -11.59
C ASP A 370 44.76 -2.34 -10.69
N GLU A 371 45.36 -3.47 -11.10
CA GLU A 371 45.37 -4.79 -10.43
C GLU A 371 45.99 -4.82 -9.01
N SER A 372 46.35 -3.67 -8.43
CA SER A 372 47.02 -3.52 -7.14
C SER A 372 46.09 -3.33 -5.92
N LYS A 373 44.77 -3.27 -6.10
CA LYS A 373 43.79 -3.01 -5.03
C LYS A 373 43.02 -4.24 -4.50
N ASP A 374 43.69 -5.38 -4.27
CA ASP A 374 43.12 -6.51 -3.50
C ASP A 374 42.73 -6.11 -2.04
N GLY A 375 43.08 -4.91 -1.59
CA GLY A 375 42.79 -4.37 -0.25
C GLY A 375 41.38 -3.81 -0.02
N ASP A 376 40.51 -3.71 -1.04
CA ASP A 376 39.17 -3.12 -0.87
C ASP A 376 38.10 -4.09 -0.31
N LEU A 377 38.35 -5.41 -0.40
CA LEU A 377 37.44 -6.48 0.01
C LEU A 377 37.89 -7.23 1.28
N LEU A 378 39.18 -7.16 1.60
CA LEU A 378 39.78 -7.78 2.77
C LEU A 378 39.95 -6.77 3.90
N TYR A 379 39.43 -7.09 5.07
CA TYR A 379 39.48 -6.26 6.27
C TYR A 379 40.18 -7.04 7.39
N ASP A 380 41.42 -6.68 7.70
CA ASP A 380 42.29 -7.38 8.65
C ASP A 380 42.55 -6.59 9.94
N HIS A 381 41.91 -5.44 10.12
CA HIS A 381 42.15 -4.54 11.25
C HIS A 381 41.77 -5.13 12.61
N PHE A 382 40.92 -6.16 12.64
CA PHE A 382 40.58 -6.90 13.87
C PHE A 382 41.60 -7.98 14.24
N SER A 383 42.45 -8.43 13.32
CA SER A 383 43.36 -9.58 13.50
C SER A 383 44.31 -9.43 14.69
N SER A 384 44.69 -8.20 15.03
CA SER A 384 45.63 -7.86 16.11
C SER A 384 45.02 -7.81 17.51
N LYS A 385 43.69 -7.95 17.65
CA LYS A 385 43.04 -7.97 18.98
C LYS A 385 43.28 -9.32 19.69
N ASP A 386 43.32 -9.32 21.02
CA ASP A 386 43.46 -10.56 21.81
C ASP A 386 42.19 -11.40 21.87
N GLY A 387 41.03 -10.74 21.83
CA GLY A 387 39.70 -11.33 21.77
C GLY A 387 38.71 -10.37 21.10
N LEU A 388 37.53 -10.87 20.74
CA LEU A 388 36.53 -10.06 20.02
C LEU A 388 35.11 -10.53 20.34
N TRP A 389 34.25 -9.57 20.71
CA TRP A 389 32.80 -9.77 20.75
C TRP A 389 32.18 -9.27 19.46
N PHE A 390 31.29 -10.07 18.87
CA PHE A 390 30.55 -9.66 17.67
C PHE A 390 29.15 -10.27 17.66
N ASP A 391 28.24 -9.67 16.89
CA ASP A 391 26.83 -10.02 16.83
C ASP A 391 26.41 -10.38 15.39
N PHE A 392 25.44 -11.28 15.24
CA PHE A 392 24.80 -11.64 13.97
C PHE A 392 23.27 -11.54 14.09
N MET A 393 22.65 -10.91 13.09
CA MET A 393 21.20 -10.94 12.87
C MET A 393 20.90 -10.98 11.36
N ALA A 394 19.71 -11.38 10.97
CA ALA A 394 19.25 -11.29 9.59
C ALA A 394 17.74 -11.00 9.54
N ASP A 395 17.24 -10.62 8.36
CA ASP A 395 15.81 -10.45 8.05
C ASP A 395 15.16 -9.39 8.94
N THR A 396 15.58 -8.14 8.71
CA THR A 396 15.10 -6.96 9.42
C THR A 396 14.19 -6.11 8.52
N GLY A 397 13.50 -5.14 9.11
CA GLY A 397 12.72 -4.19 8.32
C GLY A 397 11.35 -4.65 7.81
N ASP A 398 10.81 -5.79 8.23
CA ASP A 398 9.36 -6.05 8.02
C ASP A 398 8.51 -5.32 9.05
N GLY A 399 8.82 -5.44 10.34
CA GLY A 399 8.15 -4.69 11.41
C GLY A 399 9.11 -3.70 12.07
N GLY A 400 8.72 -2.43 12.18
CA GLY A 400 9.55 -1.43 12.84
C GLY A 400 9.72 -1.68 14.34
N ASN A 401 8.65 -2.14 15.02
CA ASN A 401 8.71 -2.52 16.44
C ASN A 401 9.63 -3.72 16.72
N SER A 402 9.58 -4.75 15.86
CA SER A 402 10.43 -5.95 15.97
C SER A 402 11.89 -5.61 15.66
N SER A 403 12.13 -4.86 14.58
CA SER A 403 13.47 -4.40 14.20
C SER A 403 14.11 -3.53 15.29
N TYR A 404 13.34 -2.58 15.84
CA TYR A 404 13.80 -1.75 16.96
C TYR A 404 14.09 -2.56 18.22
N THR A 405 13.31 -3.61 18.49
CA THR A 405 13.53 -4.47 19.66
C THR A 405 14.89 -5.14 19.61
N VAL A 406 15.27 -5.70 18.45
CA VAL A 406 16.58 -6.34 18.27
C VAL A 406 17.69 -5.28 18.27
N ALA A 407 17.53 -4.18 17.53
CA ALA A 407 18.50 -3.09 17.49
C ALA A 407 18.75 -2.48 18.88
N ARG A 408 17.70 -2.30 19.72
CA ARG A 408 17.83 -1.81 21.10
C ARG A 408 18.71 -2.74 21.94
N LEU A 409 18.57 -4.06 21.81
CA LEU A 409 19.39 -5.03 22.54
C LEU A 409 20.84 -5.02 22.07
N LEU A 410 21.06 -4.96 20.76
CA LEU A 410 22.39 -4.85 20.16
C LEU A 410 23.11 -3.56 20.58
N ALA A 411 22.37 -2.46 20.77
CA ALA A 411 22.94 -1.17 21.17
C ALA A 411 23.42 -1.13 22.64
N GLN A 412 22.86 -1.96 23.52
CA GLN A 412 23.14 -1.88 24.96
C GLN A 412 24.63 -2.14 25.24
N PRO A 413 25.29 -1.36 26.12
CA PRO A 413 26.70 -1.56 26.48
C PRO A 413 26.97 -2.96 27.07
N SER A 414 25.99 -3.48 27.82
CA SER A 414 25.98 -4.85 28.31
C SER A 414 24.55 -5.33 28.50
N LEU A 415 24.33 -6.64 28.39
CA LEU A 415 23.06 -7.30 28.67
C LEU A 415 23.22 -8.21 29.87
N LYS A 416 22.36 -8.05 30.88
CA LYS A 416 22.28 -8.94 32.04
C LYS A 416 21.23 -10.01 31.77
N VAL A 417 21.67 -11.24 31.62
CA VAL A 417 20.82 -12.35 31.18
C VAL A 417 20.81 -13.44 32.25
N LYS A 418 19.63 -13.95 32.59
CA LYS A 418 19.50 -15.08 33.50
C LYS A 418 19.73 -16.38 32.74
N SER A 419 20.69 -17.19 33.20
CA SER A 419 20.98 -18.52 32.66
C SER A 419 21.22 -19.51 33.80
N GLY A 420 20.41 -20.57 33.88
CA GLY A 420 20.57 -21.63 34.87
C GLY A 420 20.61 -21.17 36.33
N GLY A 421 19.81 -20.15 36.70
CA GLY A 421 19.80 -19.57 38.06
C GLY A 421 20.88 -18.53 38.35
N SER A 422 21.90 -18.41 37.49
CA SER A 422 22.95 -17.38 37.57
C SER A 422 22.66 -16.20 36.63
N THR A 423 23.06 -14.99 37.02
CA THR A 423 23.00 -13.81 36.14
C THR A 423 24.34 -13.65 35.44
N ARG A 424 24.37 -13.75 34.11
CA ARG A 424 25.56 -13.49 33.28
C ARG A 424 25.45 -12.10 32.67
N THR A 425 26.58 -11.40 32.60
CA THR A 425 26.66 -10.09 31.93
C THR A 425 27.43 -10.28 30.63
N LEU A 426 26.78 -10.00 29.49
CA LEU A 426 27.38 -10.10 28.17
C LEU A 426 27.66 -8.70 27.64
N PRO A 427 28.91 -8.33 27.33
CA PRO A 427 29.23 -7.02 26.74
C PRO A 427 28.67 -6.92 25.33
N ARG A 428 28.54 -5.69 24.83
CA ARG A 428 28.16 -5.40 23.44
C ARG A 428 29.20 -5.96 22.46
N GLY A 429 28.77 -6.38 21.27
CA GLY A 429 29.69 -6.67 20.17
C GLY A 429 30.34 -5.40 19.60
N ASP A 430 31.63 -5.49 19.28
CA ASP A 430 32.37 -4.47 18.53
C ASP A 430 32.10 -4.55 17.02
N LEU A 431 31.55 -5.67 16.56
CA LEU A 431 31.21 -5.93 15.16
C LEU A 431 29.78 -6.47 15.08
N LEU A 432 28.97 -5.92 14.18
CA LEU A 432 27.63 -6.39 13.85
C LEU A 432 27.60 -6.90 12.41
N LEU A 433 27.17 -8.14 12.23
CA LEU A 433 26.96 -8.78 10.94
C LEU A 433 25.47 -8.86 10.64
N ILE A 434 25.03 -8.36 9.48
CA ILE A 434 23.63 -8.46 9.04
C ILE A 434 23.50 -9.34 7.80
N GLY A 435 22.79 -10.46 7.94
CA GLY A 435 22.68 -11.57 6.98
C GLY A 435 21.66 -11.38 5.84
N GLY A 436 21.48 -10.16 5.35
CA GLY A 436 20.53 -9.86 4.27
C GLY A 436 19.12 -9.54 4.73
N ASP A 437 18.30 -9.16 3.74
CA ASP A 437 16.92 -8.71 3.86
C ASP A 437 16.76 -7.54 4.83
N LEU A 438 17.13 -6.36 4.33
CA LEU A 438 17.22 -5.16 5.15
C LEU A 438 15.89 -4.40 5.25
N ALA A 439 15.06 -4.48 4.21
CA ALA A 439 13.79 -3.76 4.18
C ALA A 439 12.74 -4.40 3.25
N TYR A 440 11.58 -4.72 3.82
CA TYR A 440 10.45 -5.33 3.10
C TYR A 440 9.43 -4.28 2.60
N PRO A 441 8.60 -4.60 1.58
CA PRO A 441 8.65 -5.82 0.76
C PRO A 441 9.65 -5.73 -0.41
N ASN A 442 10.19 -4.55 -0.67
CA ASN A 442 11.09 -4.30 -1.78
C ASN A 442 12.07 -3.16 -1.42
N PRO A 443 13.23 -3.09 -2.09
CA PRO A 443 14.21 -2.06 -1.81
C PRO A 443 13.74 -0.73 -2.40
N SER A 444 13.85 0.32 -1.60
CA SER A 444 13.58 1.70 -1.99
C SER A 444 14.12 2.66 -0.93
N GLU A 445 14.33 3.92 -1.30
CA GLU A 445 14.69 4.99 -0.34
C GLU A 445 13.73 5.04 0.85
N PHE A 446 12.41 4.94 0.61
CA PHE A 446 11.42 4.95 1.69
C PHE A 446 11.54 3.73 2.60
N THR A 447 11.66 2.52 2.05
CA THR A 447 11.72 1.29 2.85
C THR A 447 13.01 1.21 3.66
N TYR A 448 14.17 1.51 3.07
CA TYR A 448 15.44 1.53 3.80
C TYR A 448 15.45 2.58 4.91
N GLU A 449 15.01 3.82 4.64
CA GLU A 449 15.01 4.87 5.66
C GLU A 449 14.07 4.55 6.83
N ARG A 450 12.87 4.09 6.52
CA ARG A 450 11.81 3.91 7.52
C ARG A 450 11.87 2.58 8.25
N ARG A 451 12.34 1.52 7.57
CA ARG A 451 12.29 0.15 8.08
C ARG A 451 13.64 -0.35 8.60
N LEU A 452 14.76 0.13 8.04
CA LEU A 452 16.11 -0.19 8.52
C LEU A 452 16.70 0.96 9.35
N PHE A 453 16.92 2.14 8.75
CA PHE A 453 17.69 3.20 9.39
C PHE A 453 16.98 3.77 10.62
N CYS A 454 15.70 4.13 10.53
CA CYS A 454 14.96 4.75 11.63
C CYS A 454 14.98 3.91 12.93
N PRO A 455 14.71 2.58 12.92
CA PRO A 455 14.89 1.74 14.10
C PRO A 455 16.33 1.72 14.64
N PHE A 456 17.34 1.59 13.79
CA PHE A 456 18.73 1.52 14.22
C PHE A 456 19.24 2.86 14.78
N GLU A 457 18.92 3.98 14.14
CA GLU A 457 19.23 5.33 14.61
C GLU A 457 18.53 5.64 15.95
N ALA A 458 17.32 5.13 16.15
CA ALA A 458 16.64 5.25 17.42
C ALA A 458 17.31 4.43 18.53
N ALA A 459 17.88 3.27 18.20
CA ALA A 459 18.55 2.38 19.15
C ALA A 459 19.95 2.87 19.52
N LEU A 460 20.70 3.35 18.53
CA LEU A 460 22.03 3.91 18.70
C LEU A 460 22.17 5.09 17.75
N GLN A 461 22.21 6.32 18.28
CA GLN A 461 22.15 7.51 17.43
C GLN A 461 23.42 7.67 16.57
N PRO A 462 23.30 8.16 15.33
CA PRO A 462 24.49 8.47 14.54
C PRO A 462 25.29 9.63 15.14
N PRO A 463 26.55 9.83 14.72
CA PRO A 463 27.34 10.98 15.13
C PRO A 463 26.64 12.30 14.85
N SER A 464 26.90 13.33 15.64
CA SER A 464 26.18 14.62 15.56
C SER A 464 26.37 15.37 14.23
N TRP A 465 27.42 15.06 13.48
CA TRP A 465 27.71 15.64 12.16
C TRP A 465 27.13 14.83 11.00
N TYR A 466 26.55 13.65 11.26
CA TYR A 466 25.91 12.83 10.23
C TYR A 466 24.74 13.60 9.61
N LYS A 467 24.66 13.56 8.27
CA LYS A 467 23.53 14.10 7.51
C LYS A 467 22.89 12.95 6.73
N ILE A 468 21.56 12.89 6.73
CA ILE A 468 20.79 11.83 6.06
C ILE A 468 21.13 11.75 4.55
N GLU A 469 21.40 12.91 3.94
CA GLU A 469 21.70 13.05 2.51
C GLU A 469 23.18 12.85 2.16
N HIS A 470 24.03 12.60 3.17
CA HIS A 470 25.47 12.43 2.97
C HIS A 470 25.79 11.14 2.22
N ILE A 471 26.73 11.24 1.27
CA ILE A 471 27.28 10.15 0.49
C ILE A 471 28.79 10.20 0.67
N ALA A 472 29.37 9.11 1.14
CA ALA A 472 30.81 8.96 1.29
C ALA A 472 31.46 8.94 -0.09
N VAL A 473 32.36 9.90 -0.34
CA VAL A 473 33.16 9.97 -1.57
C VAL A 473 34.23 8.88 -1.55
N ASP A 474 34.98 8.82 -0.44
CA ASP A 474 36.02 7.83 -0.20
C ASP A 474 35.69 7.06 1.07
N LYS A 475 35.51 5.75 0.94
CA LYS A 475 35.33 4.86 2.09
C LYS A 475 36.64 4.17 2.48
N PRO A 476 36.87 3.85 3.77
CA PRO A 476 36.03 4.23 4.92
C PRO A 476 36.22 5.71 5.31
N GLU A 477 35.11 6.42 5.56
CA GLU A 477 35.13 7.83 6.01
C GLU A 477 35.32 7.88 7.53
N LEU A 478 36.57 7.82 7.98
CA LEU A 478 36.90 7.72 9.41
C LEU A 478 36.51 8.99 10.19
N PRO A 479 36.11 8.85 11.47
CA PRO A 479 35.88 10.00 12.35
C PRO A 479 37.11 10.92 12.48
N TYR A 480 36.86 12.19 12.82
CA TYR A 480 37.94 13.17 13.04
C TYR A 480 38.93 12.69 14.11
N GLY A 481 40.23 12.78 13.80
CA GLY A 481 41.31 12.32 14.69
C GLY A 481 41.73 10.86 14.50
N ILE A 482 41.06 10.11 13.63
CA ILE A 482 41.37 8.71 13.34
C ILE A 482 41.94 8.60 11.93
N SER A 483 43.18 8.13 11.81
CA SER A 483 43.87 8.04 10.51
C SER A 483 43.76 6.66 9.87
N ARG A 484 43.61 5.59 10.66
CA ARG A 484 43.50 4.21 10.15
C ARG A 484 42.30 3.51 10.79
N LEU A 485 41.67 2.61 10.04
CA LEU A 485 40.50 1.86 10.51
C LEU A 485 40.77 1.04 11.78
N LYS A 486 42.00 0.54 11.95
CA LYS A 486 42.43 -0.18 13.15
C LYS A 486 42.48 0.67 14.43
N ASP A 487 42.57 1.99 14.28
CA ASP A 487 42.62 2.92 15.42
C ASP A 487 41.20 3.32 15.88
N TYR A 488 40.14 2.85 15.20
CA TYR A 488 38.74 3.06 15.60
C TYR A 488 38.26 1.95 16.55
N ASP A 489 37.78 2.35 17.73
CA ASP A 489 37.35 1.47 18.83
C ASP A 489 35.82 1.33 18.95
N GLY A 490 35.06 2.07 18.14
CA GLY A 490 33.60 1.98 18.14
C GLY A 490 33.04 0.78 17.36
N PRO A 491 31.73 0.49 17.52
CA PRO A 491 31.10 -0.65 16.86
C PRO A 491 31.03 -0.45 15.35
N GLN A 492 31.36 -1.50 14.60
CA GLN A 492 31.34 -1.54 13.14
C GLN A 492 30.24 -2.48 12.64
N CYS A 493 29.76 -2.28 11.42
CA CYS A 493 28.75 -3.13 10.81
C CYS A 493 29.14 -3.52 9.38
N PHE A 494 28.98 -4.81 9.07
CA PHE A 494 29.14 -5.40 7.75
C PHE A 494 27.89 -6.19 7.39
N ILE A 495 27.47 -6.10 6.14
CA ILE A 495 26.13 -6.52 5.71
C ILE A 495 26.24 -7.22 4.36
N ILE A 496 25.58 -8.36 4.19
CA ILE A 496 25.36 -8.95 2.85
C ILE A 496 23.92 -8.64 2.40
N PRO A 497 23.64 -8.55 1.10
CA PRO A 497 22.26 -8.37 0.62
C PRO A 497 21.47 -9.69 0.67
N GLY A 498 20.16 -9.57 0.88
CA GLY A 498 19.21 -10.67 0.72
C GLY A 498 18.39 -10.58 -0.57
N ASN A 499 17.45 -11.50 -0.77
CA ASN A 499 16.63 -11.53 -1.97
C ASN A 499 15.75 -10.26 -2.09
N HIS A 500 15.26 -9.71 -0.97
CA HIS A 500 14.48 -8.46 -0.93
C HIS A 500 15.34 -7.21 -1.20
N ASP A 501 16.67 -7.30 -1.13
CA ASP A 501 17.58 -6.21 -1.47
C ASP A 501 17.94 -6.20 -2.96
N TRP A 502 17.71 -7.31 -3.65
CA TRP A 502 18.08 -7.54 -5.05
C TRP A 502 16.97 -7.23 -6.06
N PHE A 503 15.72 -7.01 -5.62
CA PHE A 503 14.60 -6.76 -6.55
C PHE A 503 14.78 -5.51 -7.43
N ASP A 504 15.61 -4.53 -7.03
CA ASP A 504 15.96 -3.36 -7.86
C ASP A 504 17.34 -3.47 -8.56
N GLY A 505 17.93 -4.66 -8.59
CA GLY A 505 19.27 -4.88 -9.14
C GLY A 505 20.39 -4.38 -8.22
N LEU A 506 20.18 -4.41 -6.90
CA LEU A 506 21.14 -4.04 -5.84
C LEU A 506 21.44 -2.53 -5.74
N HIS A 507 20.74 -1.69 -6.51
CA HIS A 507 21.02 -0.25 -6.56
C HIS A 507 20.81 0.43 -5.20
N THR A 508 19.68 0.18 -4.51
CA THR A 508 19.41 0.79 -3.20
C THR A 508 20.41 0.34 -2.15
N PHE A 509 20.79 -0.95 -2.15
CA PHE A 509 21.80 -1.50 -1.25
C PHE A 509 23.14 -0.76 -1.41
N MET A 510 23.61 -0.58 -2.65
CA MET A 510 24.87 0.14 -2.90
C MET A 510 24.81 1.58 -2.36
N ARG A 511 23.72 2.31 -2.62
CA ARG A 511 23.55 3.69 -2.16
C ARG A 511 23.55 3.80 -0.63
N TYR A 512 22.86 2.89 0.06
CA TYR A 512 22.64 3.01 1.51
C TYR A 512 23.67 2.28 2.37
N ILE A 513 24.26 1.18 1.89
CA ILE A 513 25.22 0.39 2.65
C ILE A 513 26.64 0.72 2.20
N CYS A 514 26.92 0.63 0.90
CA CYS A 514 28.28 0.83 0.37
C CYS A 514 28.67 2.30 0.23
N HIS A 515 27.72 3.24 0.20
CA HIS A 515 28.01 4.68 0.08
C HIS A 515 27.64 5.53 1.31
N LYS A 516 26.95 4.99 2.33
CA LYS A 516 26.80 5.69 3.62
C LYS A 516 27.81 5.18 4.64
N SER A 517 28.28 6.08 5.51
CA SER A 517 29.31 5.77 6.50
C SER A 517 28.75 5.25 7.84
N TRP A 518 27.44 5.37 8.07
CA TRP A 518 26.82 5.07 9.36
C TRP A 518 25.43 4.45 9.20
N LEU A 519 25.15 3.40 9.98
CA LEU A 519 23.81 2.90 10.26
C LEU A 519 23.54 3.20 11.72
N GLY A 520 22.83 4.29 12.04
CA GLY A 520 22.81 4.79 13.42
C GLY A 520 24.24 5.03 13.92
N GLY A 521 24.59 4.55 15.12
CA GLY A 521 25.94 4.64 15.67
C GLY A 521 26.89 3.51 15.30
N TRP A 522 26.51 2.62 14.37
CA TRP A 522 27.41 1.61 13.81
C TRP A 522 28.11 2.15 12.56
N PHE A 523 29.44 2.04 12.53
CA PHE A 523 30.25 2.49 11.39
C PHE A 523 30.21 1.48 10.24
N LEU A 524 30.01 1.95 9.00
CA LEU A 524 29.90 1.13 7.79
C LEU A 524 31.14 1.29 6.88
N PRO A 525 32.23 0.55 7.14
CA PRO A 525 33.45 0.64 6.32
C PRO A 525 33.33 -0.04 4.95
N GLN A 526 32.37 -0.95 4.80
CA GLN A 526 32.17 -1.79 3.61
C GLN A 526 31.97 -1.00 2.31
N LYS A 527 32.62 -1.46 1.23
CA LYS A 527 32.59 -0.85 -0.12
C LYS A 527 31.83 -1.65 -1.19
N LYS A 528 31.70 -2.96 -1.02
CA LYS A 528 31.11 -3.92 -1.98
C LYS A 528 30.09 -4.80 -1.26
N SER A 529 29.26 -5.53 -1.98
CA SER A 529 28.18 -6.36 -1.39
C SER A 529 28.66 -7.64 -0.69
N TYR A 530 29.91 -8.05 -0.94
CA TYR A 530 30.59 -9.18 -0.31
C TYR A 530 31.92 -8.71 0.29
N PHE A 531 32.46 -9.46 1.25
CA PHE A 531 33.68 -9.10 1.99
C PHE A 531 34.33 -10.30 2.68
N ALA A 532 35.61 -10.14 3.03
CA ALA A 532 36.35 -11.05 3.92
C ALA A 532 36.89 -10.29 5.13
N LEU A 533 36.64 -10.81 6.34
CA LEU A 533 37.17 -10.29 7.59
C LEU A 533 38.17 -11.29 8.18
N GLN A 534 39.36 -10.80 8.53
CA GLN A 534 40.31 -11.55 9.35
C GLN A 534 40.14 -11.12 10.81
N LEU A 535 39.73 -12.07 11.65
CA LEU A 535 39.50 -11.89 13.08
C LEU A 535 40.70 -12.42 13.88
N PRO A 536 40.74 -12.16 15.21
CA PRO A 536 41.76 -12.72 16.08
C PRO A 536 41.88 -14.24 16.01
N LYS A 537 43.07 -14.74 16.36
CA LYS A 537 43.33 -16.17 16.64
C LYS A 537 43.00 -17.11 15.47
N GLY A 538 43.20 -16.65 14.24
CA GLY A 538 43.03 -17.46 13.02
C GLY A 538 41.57 -17.67 12.61
N TRP A 539 40.64 -16.85 13.11
CA TRP A 539 39.25 -16.85 12.66
C TRP A 539 39.03 -15.94 11.46
N TRP A 540 38.20 -16.36 10.52
CA TRP A 540 37.82 -15.60 9.33
C TRP A 540 36.30 -15.58 9.16
N ILE A 541 35.78 -14.51 8.57
CA ILE A 541 34.38 -14.42 8.13
C ILE A 541 34.33 -14.09 6.66
N PHE A 542 33.63 -14.92 5.88
CA PHE A 542 33.33 -14.67 4.47
C PHE A 542 31.85 -14.32 4.32
N GLY A 543 31.56 -13.06 3.99
CA GLY A 543 30.21 -12.60 3.63
C GLY A 543 30.01 -12.72 2.13
N LEU A 544 29.08 -13.59 1.71
CA LEU A 544 28.84 -13.93 0.31
C LEU A 544 27.54 -13.30 -0.21
N ASP A 545 27.58 -12.77 -1.44
CA ASP A 545 26.40 -12.21 -2.12
C ASP A 545 25.89 -13.20 -3.19
N GLN A 546 24.75 -13.83 -2.88
CA GLN A 546 24.14 -14.90 -3.68
C GLN A 546 23.19 -14.41 -4.79
N ALA A 547 22.82 -13.12 -4.77
CA ALA A 547 21.78 -12.55 -5.61
C ALA A 547 20.48 -13.39 -5.69
N LEU A 548 19.66 -13.20 -6.73
CA LEU A 548 18.38 -13.92 -6.90
C LEU A 548 18.51 -15.35 -7.44
N HIS A 549 19.73 -15.79 -7.81
CA HIS A 549 19.97 -17.13 -8.38
C HIS A 549 20.56 -18.11 -7.36
N GLY A 550 20.76 -17.67 -6.11
CA GLY A 550 21.17 -18.53 -5.00
C GLY A 550 22.63 -19.00 -5.08
N ASP A 551 23.52 -18.28 -5.75
CA ASP A 551 24.94 -18.64 -5.86
C ASP A 551 25.88 -17.43 -6.01
N ILE A 552 27.17 -17.64 -5.77
CA ILE A 552 28.19 -16.62 -6.00
C ILE A 552 28.63 -16.61 -7.46
N ASP A 553 28.94 -15.41 -7.98
CA ASP A 553 29.50 -15.27 -9.32
C ASP A 553 30.97 -15.72 -9.39
N VAL A 554 31.51 -15.79 -10.61
CA VAL A 554 32.88 -16.25 -10.87
C VAL A 554 33.95 -15.32 -10.28
N TYR A 555 33.69 -14.00 -10.19
CA TYR A 555 34.65 -13.04 -9.63
C TYR A 555 34.75 -13.17 -8.11
N GLN A 556 33.61 -13.29 -7.44
CA GLN A 556 33.54 -13.61 -6.02
C GLN A 556 34.24 -14.94 -5.74
N PHE A 557 33.94 -15.97 -6.52
CA PHE A 557 34.58 -17.28 -6.38
C PHE A 557 36.10 -17.18 -6.50
N LYS A 558 36.62 -16.52 -7.56
CA LYS A 558 38.07 -16.33 -7.77
C LYS A 558 38.73 -15.58 -6.62
N PHE A 559 38.08 -14.54 -6.09
CA PHE A 559 38.58 -13.77 -4.94
C PHE A 559 38.73 -14.66 -3.71
N PHE A 560 37.68 -15.37 -3.30
CA PHE A 560 37.73 -16.21 -2.10
C PHE A 560 38.64 -17.43 -2.28
N ALA A 561 38.67 -18.04 -3.47
CA ALA A 561 39.60 -19.12 -3.80
C ALA A 561 41.06 -18.69 -3.63
N LYS A 562 41.45 -17.55 -4.25
CA LYS A 562 42.79 -16.98 -4.11
C LYS A 562 43.11 -16.64 -2.64
N LEU A 563 42.15 -16.11 -1.90
CA LEU A 563 42.32 -15.78 -0.48
C LEU A 563 42.58 -17.04 0.36
N CYS A 564 41.82 -18.12 0.11
CA CYS A 564 41.96 -19.41 0.77
C CYS A 564 43.32 -20.09 0.55
N GLU A 565 43.94 -19.86 -0.62
CA GLU A 565 45.24 -20.42 -1.00
C GLU A 565 46.42 -19.55 -0.53
N SER A 566 46.26 -18.22 -0.53
CA SER A 566 47.36 -17.28 -0.28
C SER A 566 47.46 -16.74 1.14
N LYS A 567 46.34 -16.60 1.87
CA LYS A 567 46.31 -15.93 3.18
C LYS A 567 45.67 -16.75 4.31
N VAL A 568 44.64 -17.55 4.04
CA VAL A 568 44.00 -18.36 5.07
C VAL A 568 44.90 -19.56 5.38
N GLY A 569 45.40 -19.65 6.61
CA GLY A 569 46.29 -20.73 7.04
C GLY A 569 45.60 -22.10 7.04
N GLU A 570 46.39 -23.17 7.09
CA GLU A 570 45.86 -24.55 7.13
C GLU A 570 45.07 -24.84 8.42
N ASN A 571 45.44 -24.18 9.52
CA ASN A 571 44.80 -24.33 10.84
C ASN A 571 43.76 -23.23 11.14
N ASP A 572 43.58 -22.29 10.22
CA ASP A 572 42.61 -21.22 10.38
C ASP A 572 41.18 -21.76 10.26
N SER A 573 40.24 -21.10 10.93
CA SER A 573 38.83 -21.48 10.95
C SER A 573 37.98 -20.41 10.28
N VAL A 574 37.06 -20.83 9.42
CA VAL A 574 36.24 -19.95 8.60
C VAL A 574 34.77 -20.06 9.00
N ILE A 575 34.13 -18.90 9.16
CA ILE A 575 32.70 -18.72 9.27
C ILE A 575 32.20 -18.23 7.91
N ILE A 576 31.26 -18.95 7.31
CA ILE A 576 30.60 -18.52 6.07
C ILE A 576 29.26 -17.90 6.41
N MET A 577 29.00 -16.74 5.85
CA MET A 577 27.75 -16.00 6.00
C MET A 577 27.09 -15.89 4.62
N THR A 578 25.96 -16.56 4.46
CA THR A 578 25.09 -16.51 3.28
C THR A 578 23.73 -15.95 3.68
N HIS A 579 22.97 -15.35 2.77
CA HIS A 579 21.62 -14.92 3.13
C HIS A 579 20.69 -16.13 3.25
N GLU A 580 20.61 -16.96 2.21
CA GLU A 580 19.72 -18.11 2.19
C GLU A 580 20.37 -19.35 2.83
N PRO A 581 19.63 -20.11 3.66
CA PRO A 581 20.07 -21.39 4.18
C PRO A 581 19.83 -22.48 3.15
N ASN A 582 20.57 -22.44 2.03
CA ASN A 582 20.35 -23.37 0.90
C ASN A 582 20.38 -24.84 1.34
N TRP A 583 21.19 -25.21 2.33
CA TRP A 583 21.20 -26.60 2.86
C TRP A 583 19.83 -27.07 3.36
N LEU A 584 19.01 -26.16 3.89
CA LEU A 584 17.69 -26.46 4.44
C LEU A 584 16.59 -26.26 3.39
N LEU A 585 16.70 -25.20 2.58
CA LEU A 585 15.76 -24.92 1.49
C LEU A 585 15.85 -25.97 0.38
N ASP A 586 17.06 -26.34 -0.05
CA ASP A 586 17.31 -27.39 -1.04
C ASP A 586 16.79 -28.74 -0.55
N TRP A 587 17.01 -29.07 0.73
CA TRP A 587 16.42 -30.26 1.34
C TRP A 587 14.89 -30.22 1.33
N TYR A 588 14.31 -29.04 1.61
CA TYR A 588 12.87 -28.88 1.67
C TYR A 588 12.23 -28.99 0.27
N TRP A 589 12.83 -28.36 -0.73
CA TRP A 589 12.34 -28.29 -2.11
C TRP A 589 12.80 -29.46 -2.99
N ASN A 590 13.74 -30.27 -2.50
CA ASN A 590 14.42 -31.30 -3.27
C ASN A 590 15.09 -30.72 -4.53
N ASP A 591 15.85 -29.64 -4.32
CA ASP A 591 16.62 -28.92 -5.34
C ASP A 591 18.12 -28.92 -4.98
N VAL A 592 18.97 -28.34 -5.83
CA VAL A 592 20.40 -28.13 -5.56
C VAL A 592 20.82 -26.75 -6.07
N SER A 593 21.07 -25.84 -5.12
CA SER A 593 21.56 -24.48 -5.37
C SER A 593 22.98 -24.29 -4.79
N GLY A 594 23.58 -23.10 -4.97
CA GLY A 594 24.88 -22.77 -4.37
C GLY A 594 26.04 -23.70 -4.77
N LYS A 595 26.16 -24.06 -6.05
CA LYS A 595 27.20 -24.97 -6.55
C LYS A 595 28.59 -24.39 -6.38
N ASN A 596 28.78 -23.12 -6.69
CA ASN A 596 30.07 -22.44 -6.53
C ASN A 596 30.42 -22.28 -5.06
N VAL A 597 29.46 -21.92 -4.21
CA VAL A 597 29.67 -21.89 -2.75
C VAL A 597 30.07 -23.28 -2.22
N SER A 598 29.39 -24.33 -2.65
CA SER A 598 29.71 -25.71 -2.24
C SER A 598 31.10 -26.13 -2.70
N HIS A 599 31.48 -25.79 -3.93
CA HIS A 599 32.81 -26.04 -4.47
C HIS A 599 33.91 -25.29 -3.68
N LEU A 600 33.67 -24.02 -3.33
CA LEU A 600 34.58 -23.23 -2.49
C LEU A 600 34.79 -23.90 -1.12
N ILE A 601 33.72 -24.39 -0.49
CA ILE A 601 33.79 -25.05 0.82
C ILE A 601 34.54 -26.39 0.71
N HIS A 602 34.21 -27.20 -0.28
CA HIS A 602 34.75 -28.55 -0.40
C HIS A 602 36.21 -28.55 -0.84
N GLU A 603 36.54 -27.85 -1.93
CA GLU A 603 37.85 -27.94 -2.57
C GLU A 603 38.87 -26.95 -2.03
N TYR A 604 38.44 -25.75 -1.61
CA TYR A 604 39.38 -24.71 -1.15
C TYR A 604 39.47 -24.66 0.37
N LEU A 605 38.34 -24.70 1.09
CA LEU A 605 38.37 -24.66 2.55
C LEU A 605 38.72 -26.01 3.19
N LYS A 606 38.44 -27.15 2.54
CA LYS A 606 38.89 -28.50 2.96
C LYS A 606 38.68 -28.78 4.45
N GLY A 607 37.48 -28.49 4.98
CA GLY A 607 37.13 -28.73 6.40
C GLY A 607 37.46 -27.59 7.38
N ARG A 608 38.02 -26.47 6.89
CA ARG A 608 38.24 -25.24 7.67
C ARG A 608 36.94 -24.46 7.95
N CYS A 609 35.85 -24.73 7.24
CA CYS A 609 34.55 -24.11 7.50
C CYS A 609 33.92 -24.69 8.78
N LYS A 610 34.02 -23.98 9.91
CA LYS A 610 33.49 -24.45 11.19
C LYS A 610 32.01 -24.12 11.37
N LEU A 611 31.57 -22.98 10.84
CA LEU A 611 30.21 -22.50 11.02
C LEU A 611 29.69 -21.86 9.73
N ARG A 612 28.46 -22.22 9.32
CA ARG A 612 27.72 -21.53 8.27
C ARG A 612 26.48 -20.86 8.86
N LEU A 613 26.39 -19.55 8.66
CA LEU A 613 25.33 -18.66 9.15
C LEU A 613 24.41 -18.26 8.00
N ALA A 614 23.10 -18.23 8.26
CA ALA A 614 22.10 -17.72 7.32
C ALA A 614 20.88 -17.06 7.99
N GLY A 615 20.17 -16.27 7.19
CA GLY A 615 18.86 -15.68 7.45
C GLY A 615 17.76 -16.36 6.62
N ASP A 616 16.95 -15.55 5.92
CA ASP A 616 15.80 -15.84 5.03
C ASP A 616 14.64 -16.59 5.72
N LEU A 617 14.97 -17.62 6.49
CA LEU A 617 14.04 -18.28 7.39
C LEU A 617 13.98 -17.54 8.71
N HIS A 618 12.82 -16.93 9.00
CA HIS A 618 12.59 -16.02 10.11
C HIS A 618 12.40 -16.73 11.46
N HIS A 619 13.26 -17.68 11.77
CA HIS A 619 13.35 -18.39 13.03
C HIS A 619 14.81 -18.66 13.37
N TYR A 620 15.05 -19.22 14.55
CA TYR A 620 16.38 -19.72 14.90
C TYR A 620 16.41 -21.25 14.88
N THR A 621 17.39 -21.85 14.21
CA THR A 621 17.72 -23.28 14.32
C THR A 621 19.21 -23.51 14.29
N ARG A 622 19.68 -24.51 15.05
CA ARG A 622 21.06 -25.00 15.00
C ARG A 622 21.09 -26.50 14.74
N HIS A 623 21.85 -26.87 13.72
CA HIS A 623 22.22 -28.23 13.44
C HIS A 623 23.73 -28.41 13.64
N SER A 624 24.12 -29.51 14.26
CA SER A 624 25.53 -29.86 14.45
C SER A 624 25.79 -31.24 13.85
N VAL A 625 26.96 -31.41 13.26
CA VAL A 625 27.36 -32.68 12.67
C VAL A 625 27.39 -33.79 13.74
N VAL A 626 26.95 -34.98 13.36
CA VAL A 626 27.10 -36.21 14.15
C VAL A 626 28.46 -36.83 13.78
N PRO A 627 29.35 -37.12 14.74
CA PRO A 627 30.64 -37.74 14.46
C PRO A 627 30.50 -39.01 13.60
N SER A 628 31.27 -39.09 12.52
CA SER A 628 31.30 -40.26 11.62
C SER A 628 32.61 -40.27 10.82
N ASP A 629 32.96 -41.41 10.21
CA ASP A 629 34.16 -41.56 9.37
C ASP A 629 34.12 -40.77 8.05
N LYS A 630 32.99 -40.14 7.75
CA LYS A 630 32.81 -39.37 6.51
C LYS A 630 33.46 -37.98 6.62
N PRO A 631 33.95 -37.43 5.49
CA PRO A 631 34.50 -36.07 5.49
C PRO A 631 33.45 -35.06 5.91
N VAL A 632 33.81 -34.23 6.90
CA VAL A 632 32.95 -33.16 7.41
C VAL A 632 33.42 -31.83 6.81
N HIS A 633 32.61 -31.30 5.89
CA HIS A 633 32.89 -30.02 5.25
C HIS A 633 32.47 -28.80 6.09
N VAL A 634 31.42 -28.95 6.90
CA VAL A 634 30.91 -27.91 7.80
C VAL A 634 30.54 -28.55 9.14
N GLN A 635 30.96 -27.98 10.27
CA GLN A 635 30.65 -28.57 11.59
C GLN A 635 29.28 -28.14 12.13
N HIS A 636 28.95 -26.85 12.00
CA HIS A 636 27.71 -26.28 12.50
C HIS A 636 26.97 -25.48 11.41
N LEU A 637 25.65 -25.67 11.35
CA LEU A 637 24.73 -24.92 10.48
C LEU A 637 23.76 -24.16 11.37
N LEU A 638 23.70 -22.84 11.21
CA LEU A 638 22.90 -21.97 12.06
C LEU A 638 22.08 -20.99 11.20
N VAL A 639 20.77 -21.02 11.41
CA VAL A 639 19.81 -20.08 10.83
C VAL A 639 19.35 -19.13 11.93
N ASN A 640 19.37 -17.81 11.69
CA ASN A 640 18.83 -16.82 12.62
C ASN A 640 18.25 -15.59 11.89
N GLY A 641 17.10 -15.77 11.24
CA GLY A 641 16.36 -14.70 10.57
C GLY A 641 15.39 -13.92 11.46
N CYS A 642 15.69 -13.83 12.76
CA CYS A 642 14.77 -13.26 13.73
C CYS A 642 14.95 -11.74 13.95
N GLY A 643 15.54 -11.02 13.00
CA GLY A 643 15.98 -9.64 13.17
C GLY A 643 14.88 -8.59 13.14
N GLY A 644 13.74 -8.89 12.52
CA GLY A 644 12.63 -7.94 12.38
C GLY A 644 11.44 -8.45 11.57
N ALA A 645 11.66 -9.44 10.71
CA ALA A 645 10.67 -10.13 9.89
C ALA A 645 9.57 -10.84 10.70
N PHE A 646 8.42 -11.14 10.08
CA PHE A 646 7.41 -12.00 10.69
C PHE A 646 7.99 -13.40 10.95
N LEU A 647 7.62 -14.05 12.07
CA LEU A 647 8.12 -15.39 12.40
C LEU A 647 7.81 -16.43 11.30
N HIS A 648 8.75 -17.32 10.98
CA HIS A 648 8.50 -18.55 10.19
C HIS A 648 8.36 -19.79 11.09
N PRO A 649 7.74 -20.88 10.61
CA PRO A 649 7.60 -22.10 11.39
C PRO A 649 8.92 -22.89 11.47
N THR A 650 9.35 -23.24 12.67
CA THR A 650 10.43 -24.22 12.88
C THR A 650 10.02 -25.68 12.61
N HIS A 651 8.79 -26.09 12.94
CA HIS A 651 8.38 -27.51 12.93
C HIS A 651 8.34 -28.16 11.54
N VAL A 652 8.23 -27.36 10.47
CA VAL A 652 8.30 -27.81 9.08
C VAL A 652 9.66 -28.43 8.75
N PHE A 653 10.72 -27.98 9.41
CA PHE A 653 12.11 -28.35 9.13
C PHE A 653 12.66 -29.41 10.10
N LYS A 654 11.85 -29.90 11.04
CA LYS A 654 12.26 -30.82 12.12
C LYS A 654 12.96 -32.10 11.63
N ASN A 655 12.65 -32.56 10.43
CA ASN A 655 13.15 -33.84 9.88
C ASN A 655 14.45 -33.71 9.09
N PHE A 656 15.05 -32.51 8.99
CA PHE A 656 16.35 -32.33 8.35
C PHE A 656 17.46 -33.02 9.16
N ASN A 657 18.25 -33.88 8.50
CA ASN A 657 19.28 -34.67 9.17
C ASN A 657 20.52 -35.00 8.33
N LYS A 658 20.61 -34.55 7.08
CA LYS A 658 21.71 -34.88 6.17
C LYS A 658 22.08 -33.69 5.30
N PHE A 659 23.38 -33.46 5.15
CA PHE A 659 23.93 -32.44 4.25
C PHE A 659 25.33 -32.83 3.81
N CYS A 660 25.63 -32.71 2.50
CA CYS A 660 26.91 -33.10 1.89
C CYS A 660 27.44 -34.47 2.33
N GLY A 661 26.57 -35.48 2.43
CA GLY A 661 26.93 -36.85 2.82
C GLY A 661 27.11 -37.11 4.32
N ALA A 662 27.25 -36.05 5.13
CA ALA A 662 27.33 -36.11 6.59
C ALA A 662 25.94 -36.04 7.25
N SER A 663 25.82 -36.65 8.43
CA SER A 663 24.61 -36.62 9.26
C SER A 663 24.64 -35.46 10.24
N TYR A 664 23.50 -34.81 10.46
CA TYR A 664 23.34 -33.67 11.35
C TYR A 664 22.21 -33.91 12.34
N GLU A 665 22.36 -33.36 13.54
CA GLU A 665 21.37 -33.39 14.60
C GLU A 665 20.91 -31.96 14.93
N SER A 666 19.59 -31.76 15.00
CA SER A 666 18.97 -30.51 15.46
C SER A 666 19.20 -30.32 16.97
N LYS A 667 20.10 -29.41 17.35
CA LYS A 667 20.45 -29.15 18.76
C LYS A 667 19.54 -28.13 19.43
N ALA A 668 19.08 -27.11 18.69
CA ALA A 668 18.20 -26.07 19.21
C ALA A 668 17.29 -25.51 18.11
N ALA A 669 16.08 -25.11 18.51
CA ALA A 669 15.12 -24.42 17.65
C ALA A 669 14.34 -23.39 18.48
N TYR A 670 14.16 -22.18 17.93
CA TYR A 670 13.40 -21.12 18.57
C TYR A 670 12.47 -20.42 17.56
N PRO A 671 11.14 -20.44 17.79
CA PRO A 671 10.43 -21.16 18.85
C PRO A 671 10.60 -22.68 18.74
N SER A 672 10.31 -23.39 19.83
CA SER A 672 10.34 -24.86 19.84
C SER A 672 9.40 -25.42 18.76
N TYR A 673 9.66 -26.64 18.27
CA TYR A 673 8.82 -27.26 17.26
C TYR A 673 7.35 -27.38 17.70
N ASP A 674 7.11 -27.70 18.98
CA ASP A 674 5.75 -27.83 19.52
C ASP A 674 5.05 -26.47 19.63
N ASP A 675 5.75 -25.43 20.09
CA ASP A 675 5.18 -24.08 20.16
C ASP A 675 4.88 -23.54 18.77
N SER A 676 5.77 -23.81 17.81
CA SER A 676 5.61 -23.46 16.41
C SER A 676 4.35 -24.08 15.80
N SER A 677 4.10 -25.37 16.03
CA SER A 677 2.88 -26.04 15.57
C SER A 677 1.62 -25.46 16.22
N ARG A 678 1.67 -25.13 17.53
CA ARG A 678 0.56 -24.49 18.24
C ARG A 678 0.27 -23.08 17.73
N ILE A 679 1.30 -22.31 17.39
CA ILE A 679 1.16 -20.96 16.82
C ILE A 679 0.39 -21.01 15.49
N ALA A 680 0.58 -22.07 14.70
CA ALA A 680 -0.11 -22.25 13.41
C ALA A 680 -1.64 -22.30 13.56
N LEU A 681 -2.19 -22.66 14.72
CA LEU A 681 -3.65 -22.60 15.01
C LEU A 681 -4.22 -21.18 14.83
N GLY A 682 -3.35 -20.16 14.92
CA GLY A 682 -3.68 -18.78 14.58
C GLY A 682 -4.26 -18.63 13.17
N ASN A 683 -3.96 -19.52 12.22
CA ASN A 683 -4.52 -19.46 10.87
C ASN A 683 -6.05 -19.61 10.86
N ILE A 684 -6.63 -20.42 11.74
CA ILE A 684 -8.09 -20.54 11.82
C ILE A 684 -8.71 -19.29 12.46
N LEU A 685 -8.13 -18.85 13.59
CA LEU A 685 -8.77 -17.85 14.47
C LEU A 685 -8.44 -16.40 14.11
N LYS A 686 -7.26 -16.14 13.55
CA LYS A 686 -6.69 -14.80 13.38
C LYS A 686 -6.50 -14.41 11.93
N PHE A 687 -6.56 -15.34 10.97
CA PHE A 687 -6.38 -15.04 9.54
C PHE A 687 -7.33 -13.92 9.09
N ARG A 688 -8.65 -14.11 9.28
CA ARG A 688 -9.64 -13.08 8.91
C ARG A 688 -9.39 -11.74 9.59
N LYS A 689 -9.12 -11.76 10.90
CA LYS A 689 -8.87 -10.54 11.68
C LYS A 689 -7.69 -9.73 11.13
N LYS A 690 -6.65 -10.41 10.64
CA LYS A 690 -5.45 -9.78 10.07
C LYS A 690 -5.61 -9.50 8.58
N ASN A 691 -6.39 -10.27 7.85
CA ASN A 691 -6.43 -10.26 6.39
C ASN A 691 -7.85 -10.00 5.87
N TRP A 692 -8.64 -9.17 6.57
CA TRP A 692 -10.04 -8.92 6.22
C TRP A 692 -10.26 -8.44 4.77
N GLN A 693 -9.24 -7.82 4.16
CA GLN A 693 -9.30 -7.41 2.76
C GLN A 693 -9.28 -8.60 1.78
N PHE A 694 -8.73 -9.74 2.17
CA PHE A 694 -8.81 -10.99 1.42
C PHE A 694 -10.27 -11.41 1.21
N ASP A 695 -11.15 -11.12 2.18
CA ASP A 695 -12.58 -11.42 2.09
C ASP A 695 -13.24 -10.72 0.91
N PHE A 696 -12.74 -9.55 0.48
CA PHE A 696 -13.31 -8.80 -0.64
C PHE A 696 -13.22 -9.61 -1.94
N ILE A 697 -12.01 -10.09 -2.26
CA ILE A 697 -11.74 -10.92 -3.45
C ILE A 697 -12.43 -12.28 -3.28
N GLY A 698 -12.36 -12.85 -2.08
CA GLY A 698 -13.00 -14.13 -1.76
C GLY A 698 -14.50 -14.14 -2.02
N GLY A 699 -15.23 -13.10 -1.60
CA GLY A 699 -16.67 -12.99 -1.84
C GLY A 699 -17.02 -12.87 -3.32
N ILE A 700 -16.20 -12.19 -4.12
CA ILE A 700 -16.36 -12.12 -5.58
C ILE A 700 -16.19 -13.52 -6.20
N ILE A 701 -15.16 -14.26 -5.79
CA ILE A 701 -14.92 -15.64 -6.24
C ILE A 701 -16.14 -16.51 -5.89
N TYR A 702 -16.64 -16.44 -4.65
CA TYR A 702 -17.82 -17.20 -4.23
C TYR A 702 -19.04 -16.86 -5.08
N PHE A 703 -19.25 -15.59 -5.42
CA PHE A 703 -20.36 -15.19 -6.26
C PHE A 703 -20.23 -15.78 -7.66
N VAL A 704 -19.04 -15.78 -8.27
CA VAL A 704 -18.80 -16.44 -9.56
C VAL A 704 -19.09 -17.95 -9.49
N LEU A 705 -18.70 -18.62 -8.40
CA LEU A 705 -18.96 -20.05 -8.19
C LEU A 705 -20.45 -20.39 -8.17
N VAL A 706 -21.33 -19.45 -7.78
CA VAL A 706 -22.78 -19.70 -7.71
C VAL A 706 -23.62 -18.93 -8.73
N PHE A 707 -22.99 -18.03 -9.49
CA PHE A 707 -23.64 -17.07 -10.37
C PHE A 707 -24.72 -17.69 -11.27
N SER A 708 -24.39 -18.78 -11.97
CA SER A 708 -25.31 -19.42 -12.91
C SER A 708 -26.43 -20.21 -12.23
N MET A 709 -26.30 -20.53 -10.95
CA MET A 709 -27.30 -21.29 -10.19
C MET A 709 -28.37 -20.39 -9.56
N LEU A 710 -28.24 -19.06 -9.64
CA LEU A 710 -29.22 -18.11 -9.11
C LEU A 710 -30.26 -17.71 -10.17
N PRO A 711 -31.56 -17.61 -9.83
CA PRO A 711 -32.22 -17.98 -8.56
C PRO A 711 -32.55 -19.47 -8.44
N GLN A 712 -32.79 -19.93 -7.20
CA GLN A 712 -33.30 -21.28 -6.90
C GLN A 712 -34.80 -21.24 -6.64
N CYS A 713 -35.61 -21.72 -7.59
CA CYS A 713 -37.07 -21.56 -7.56
C CYS A 713 -37.83 -22.66 -6.79
N ASN A 714 -37.26 -23.86 -6.66
CA ASN A 714 -37.93 -25.02 -6.06
C ASN A 714 -37.53 -25.29 -4.60
N LEU A 715 -37.35 -24.24 -3.78
CA LEU A 715 -36.85 -24.37 -2.40
C LEU A 715 -37.91 -24.77 -1.36
N PHE A 716 -39.21 -24.66 -1.69
CA PHE A 716 -40.27 -24.91 -0.72
C PHE A 716 -40.37 -26.37 -0.26
N GLN A 717 -39.91 -27.32 -1.09
CA GLN A 717 -39.88 -28.74 -0.72
C GLN A 717 -39.05 -28.98 0.55
N ILE A 718 -38.03 -28.15 0.81
CA ILE A 718 -37.19 -28.21 2.01
C ILE A 718 -38.00 -27.88 3.28
N LEU A 719 -38.99 -26.99 3.19
CA LEU A 719 -39.77 -26.51 4.34
C LEU A 719 -41.02 -27.37 4.61
N HIS A 720 -41.45 -28.20 3.66
CA HIS A 720 -42.70 -28.97 3.77
C HIS A 720 -42.54 -30.31 4.49
N GLN A 721 -41.31 -30.75 4.76
CA GLN A 721 -41.04 -32.01 5.46
C GLN A 721 -41.30 -31.89 6.97
N ASP A 722 -42.10 -32.81 7.51
CA ASP A 722 -42.57 -32.80 8.90
C ASP A 722 -41.45 -33.11 9.92
N SER A 723 -40.38 -33.81 9.49
CA SER A 723 -39.26 -34.20 10.34
C SER A 723 -37.98 -33.41 10.04
N TRP A 724 -37.15 -33.15 11.07
CA TRP A 724 -35.85 -32.50 10.91
C TRP A 724 -34.88 -33.26 10.00
N SER A 725 -34.90 -34.60 10.04
CA SER A 725 -34.12 -35.45 9.13
C SER A 725 -34.59 -35.33 7.69
N GLY A 726 -35.91 -35.25 7.45
CA GLY A 726 -36.48 -35.01 6.13
C GLY A 726 -36.08 -33.66 5.55
N ARG A 727 -36.09 -32.58 6.36
CA ARG A 727 -35.63 -31.25 5.93
C ARG A 727 -34.14 -31.24 5.56
N LEU A 728 -33.29 -31.87 6.37
CA LEU A 728 -31.86 -32.01 6.09
C LEU A 728 -31.62 -32.80 4.79
N SER A 729 -32.32 -33.93 4.62
CA SER A 729 -32.21 -34.73 3.40
C SER A 729 -32.65 -33.95 2.16
N SER A 730 -33.75 -33.22 2.23
CA SER A 730 -34.22 -32.36 1.14
C SER A 730 -33.23 -31.23 0.82
N PHE A 731 -32.63 -30.59 1.83
CA PHE A 731 -31.61 -29.57 1.64
C PHE A 731 -30.38 -30.13 0.89
N PHE A 732 -29.87 -31.30 1.31
CA PHE A 732 -28.75 -31.94 0.62
C PHE A 732 -29.11 -32.41 -0.79
N SER A 733 -30.35 -32.86 -1.02
CA SER A 733 -30.84 -33.18 -2.38
C SER A 733 -30.82 -31.94 -3.27
N THR A 734 -31.36 -30.81 -2.80
CA THR A 734 -31.35 -29.56 -3.58
C THR A 734 -29.92 -29.04 -3.83
N MET A 735 -29.03 -29.20 -2.85
CA MET A 735 -27.60 -28.89 -3.04
C MET A 735 -26.97 -29.77 -4.13
N TRP A 736 -27.29 -31.06 -4.15
CA TRP A 736 -26.82 -31.98 -5.18
C TRP A 736 -27.38 -31.62 -6.55
N ASP A 737 -28.67 -31.32 -6.66
CA ASP A 737 -29.30 -30.89 -7.91
C ASP A 737 -28.67 -29.61 -8.47
N ALA A 738 -28.34 -28.64 -7.60
CA ALA A 738 -27.62 -27.43 -8.00
C ALA A 738 -26.22 -27.73 -8.55
N LEU A 739 -25.50 -28.66 -7.92
CA LEU A 739 -24.17 -29.10 -8.39
C LEU A 739 -24.26 -29.84 -9.74
N VAL A 740 -25.25 -30.71 -9.92
CA VAL A 740 -25.49 -31.40 -11.20
C VAL A 740 -25.83 -30.38 -12.29
N TYR A 741 -26.71 -29.42 -12.00
CA TYR A 741 -27.03 -28.33 -12.91
C TYR A 741 -25.78 -27.50 -13.30
N MET A 742 -24.88 -27.24 -12.35
CA MET A 742 -23.63 -26.56 -12.62
C MET A 742 -22.75 -27.33 -13.62
N LEU A 743 -22.71 -28.66 -13.54
CA LEU A 743 -21.91 -29.50 -14.42
C LEU A 743 -22.53 -29.64 -15.82
N GLU A 744 -23.85 -29.73 -15.91
CA GLU A 744 -24.56 -30.00 -17.16
C GLU A 744 -24.86 -28.74 -17.99
N SER A 745 -25.21 -27.63 -17.32
CA SER A 745 -25.89 -26.49 -17.97
C SER A 745 -25.26 -25.12 -17.68
N SER A 746 -24.29 -25.01 -16.78
CA SER A 746 -23.68 -23.73 -16.40
C SER A 746 -22.33 -23.50 -17.08
N HIS A 747 -22.15 -22.36 -17.74
CA HIS A 747 -20.86 -21.98 -18.31
C HIS A 747 -19.98 -21.17 -17.35
N VAL A 748 -20.52 -20.12 -16.72
CA VAL A 748 -19.73 -19.18 -15.89
C VAL A 748 -19.22 -19.85 -14.62
N SER A 749 -20.10 -20.46 -13.83
CA SER A 749 -19.70 -21.12 -12.57
C SER A 749 -18.84 -22.36 -12.79
N LEU A 750 -19.05 -23.11 -13.88
CA LEU A 750 -18.19 -24.25 -14.24
C LEU A 750 -16.77 -23.79 -14.58
N ILE A 751 -16.63 -22.79 -15.47
CA ILE A 751 -15.32 -22.21 -15.82
C ILE A 751 -14.64 -21.64 -14.57
N GLY A 752 -15.38 -20.89 -13.73
CA GLY A 752 -14.87 -20.36 -12.47
C GLY A 752 -14.33 -21.46 -11.54
N THR A 753 -15.05 -22.57 -11.43
CA THR A 753 -14.63 -23.74 -10.63
C THR A 753 -13.39 -24.39 -11.21
N LEU A 754 -13.33 -24.63 -12.53
CA LEU A 754 -12.17 -25.22 -13.20
C LEU A 754 -10.92 -24.36 -13.06
N VAL A 755 -11.04 -23.04 -13.23
CA VAL A 755 -9.95 -22.08 -13.02
C VAL A 755 -9.47 -22.14 -11.57
N LEU A 756 -10.39 -22.18 -10.61
CA LEU A 756 -10.04 -22.26 -9.19
C LEU A 756 -9.35 -23.59 -8.83
N ILE A 757 -9.76 -24.71 -9.42
CA ILE A 757 -9.09 -26.02 -9.28
C ILE A 757 -7.67 -25.93 -9.81
N MET A 758 -7.50 -25.44 -11.03
CA MET A 758 -6.17 -25.30 -11.64
C MET A 758 -5.27 -24.41 -10.78
N ALA A 759 -5.77 -23.23 -10.38
CA ALA A 759 -5.04 -22.31 -9.51
C ALA A 759 -4.67 -22.96 -8.16
N SER A 760 -5.59 -23.70 -7.53
CA SER A 760 -5.34 -24.36 -6.25
C SER A 760 -4.30 -25.49 -6.38
N ILE A 761 -4.33 -26.27 -7.46
CA ILE A 761 -3.32 -27.32 -7.72
C ILE A 761 -1.93 -26.72 -7.95
N PHE A 762 -1.85 -25.59 -8.66
CA PHE A 762 -0.59 -24.87 -8.85
C PHE A 762 -0.09 -24.22 -7.55
N PHE A 763 -1.00 -23.74 -6.72
CA PHE A 763 -0.67 -23.16 -5.41
C PHE A 763 -0.06 -24.21 -4.46
N VAL A 764 -0.53 -25.47 -4.49
CA VAL A 764 0.09 -26.53 -3.68
C VAL A 764 1.54 -26.75 -4.12
N PRO A 765 2.55 -26.62 -3.23
CA PRO A 765 3.94 -26.64 -3.62
C PRO A 765 4.41 -28.00 -4.17
N PRO A 766 5.44 -28.03 -5.03
CA PRO A 766 5.94 -29.24 -5.69
C PRO A 766 6.54 -30.30 -4.75
N LYS A 767 6.78 -29.98 -3.47
CA LYS A 767 7.24 -30.92 -2.42
C LYS A 767 6.34 -32.17 -2.33
N LEU A 768 5.05 -32.03 -2.58
CA LEU A 768 4.12 -33.17 -2.62
C LEU A 768 4.08 -33.82 -4.01
N SER A 769 3.87 -35.14 -4.04
CA SER A 769 3.68 -35.85 -5.31
C SER A 769 2.50 -35.29 -6.11
N ARG A 770 2.57 -35.37 -7.45
CA ARG A 770 1.53 -34.85 -8.35
C ARG A 770 0.12 -35.32 -7.97
N LYS A 771 -0.03 -36.59 -7.56
CA LYS A 771 -1.30 -37.15 -7.07
C LYS A 771 -1.80 -36.43 -5.81
N LYS A 772 -0.94 -36.26 -4.80
CA LYS A 772 -1.30 -35.56 -3.55
C LYS A 772 -1.65 -34.09 -3.79
N ARG A 773 -0.91 -33.40 -4.69
CA ARG A 773 -1.20 -32.01 -5.08
C ARG A 773 -2.59 -31.86 -5.68
N ILE A 774 -2.93 -32.76 -6.62
CA ILE A 774 -4.27 -32.80 -7.21
C ILE A 774 -5.32 -33.06 -6.13
N THR A 775 -5.12 -34.05 -5.26
CA THR A 775 -6.07 -34.37 -4.18
C THR A 775 -6.29 -33.20 -3.24
N VAL A 776 -5.22 -32.58 -2.72
CA VAL A 776 -5.31 -31.43 -1.80
C VAL A 776 -5.97 -30.24 -2.46
N GLY A 777 -5.57 -29.90 -3.70
CA GLY A 777 -6.17 -28.79 -4.45
C GLY A 777 -7.65 -29.00 -4.74
N VAL A 778 -8.05 -30.21 -5.17
CA VAL A 778 -9.45 -30.54 -5.44
C VAL A 778 -10.28 -30.53 -4.15
N LEU A 779 -9.79 -31.10 -3.05
CA LEU A 779 -10.49 -31.06 -1.76
C LEU A 779 -10.67 -29.63 -1.23
N HIS A 780 -9.66 -28.77 -1.43
CA HIS A 780 -9.75 -27.36 -1.05
C HIS A 780 -10.83 -26.61 -1.84
N VAL A 781 -10.88 -26.80 -3.16
CA VAL A 781 -11.93 -26.18 -3.99
C VAL A 781 -13.30 -26.77 -3.70
N LEU A 782 -13.40 -28.08 -3.45
CA LEU A 782 -14.66 -28.71 -3.06
C LEU A 782 -15.20 -28.09 -1.78
N ALA A 783 -14.36 -27.84 -0.77
CA ALA A 783 -14.77 -27.15 0.45
C ALA A 783 -15.30 -25.73 0.17
N HIS A 784 -14.63 -24.96 -0.68
CA HIS A 784 -15.08 -23.63 -1.08
C HIS A 784 -16.40 -23.67 -1.87
N LEU A 785 -16.53 -24.58 -2.84
CA LEU A 785 -17.73 -24.76 -3.66
C LEU A 785 -18.93 -25.18 -2.80
N THR A 786 -18.77 -26.19 -1.95
CA THR A 786 -19.83 -26.64 -1.03
C THR A 786 -20.27 -25.51 -0.12
N ALA A 787 -19.35 -24.74 0.44
CA ALA A 787 -19.69 -23.59 1.27
C ALA A 787 -20.42 -22.50 0.48
N ALA A 788 -19.99 -22.18 -0.73
CA ALA A 788 -20.64 -21.18 -1.58
C ALA A 788 -22.09 -21.59 -1.92
N VAL A 789 -22.32 -22.86 -2.28
CA VAL A 789 -23.65 -23.40 -2.57
C VAL A 789 -24.54 -23.39 -1.32
N ILE A 790 -24.02 -23.80 -0.15
CA ILE A 790 -24.77 -23.73 1.12
C ILE A 790 -25.22 -22.29 1.41
N LEU A 791 -24.31 -21.32 1.29
CA LEU A 791 -24.64 -19.91 1.52
C LEU A 791 -25.65 -19.38 0.52
N MET A 792 -25.58 -19.82 -0.75
CA MET A 792 -26.54 -19.45 -1.79
C MET A 792 -27.93 -19.97 -1.42
N LEU A 793 -28.03 -21.24 -1.05
CA LEU A 793 -29.29 -21.86 -0.62
C LEU A 793 -29.86 -21.19 0.63
N LEU A 794 -29.03 -20.84 1.62
CA LEU A 794 -29.48 -20.12 2.81
C LEU A 794 -30.03 -18.73 2.48
N LEU A 795 -29.37 -17.99 1.59
CA LEU A 795 -29.85 -16.67 1.14
C LEU A 795 -31.19 -16.80 0.41
N GLU A 796 -31.26 -17.68 -0.59
CA GLU A 796 -32.47 -17.88 -1.39
C GLU A 796 -33.64 -18.44 -0.55
N LEU A 797 -33.37 -19.34 0.40
CA LEU A 797 -34.36 -19.85 1.34
C LEU A 797 -34.88 -18.73 2.27
N SER A 798 -33.99 -17.85 2.73
CA SER A 798 -34.38 -16.70 3.56
C SER A 798 -35.32 -15.76 2.80
N ILE A 799 -35.03 -15.50 1.53
CA ILE A 799 -35.89 -14.68 0.65
C ILE A 799 -37.24 -15.37 0.43
N GLU A 800 -37.26 -16.68 0.16
CA GLU A 800 -38.50 -17.46 -0.02
C GLU A 800 -39.38 -17.44 1.24
N ILE A 801 -38.79 -17.58 2.43
CA ILE A 801 -39.51 -17.47 3.71
C ILE A 801 -40.13 -16.08 3.87
N CYS A 802 -39.39 -15.02 3.54
CA CYS A 802 -39.90 -13.65 3.62
C CYS A 802 -41.06 -13.41 2.64
N ILE A 803 -40.97 -13.92 1.42
CA ILE A 803 -42.05 -13.83 0.42
C ILE A 803 -43.31 -14.53 0.93
N ARG A 804 -43.18 -15.75 1.46
CA ARG A 804 -44.34 -16.53 1.95
C ARG A 804 -45.02 -15.93 3.17
N ASN A 805 -44.24 -15.36 4.08
CA ASN A 805 -44.76 -14.63 5.24
C ASN A 805 -45.26 -13.21 4.90
N ARG A 806 -45.34 -12.86 3.61
CA ARG A 806 -45.78 -11.54 3.11
C ARG A 806 -44.94 -10.38 3.68
N LEU A 807 -43.66 -10.62 3.95
CA LEU A 807 -42.70 -9.59 4.36
C LEU A 807 -42.04 -8.91 3.15
N LEU A 808 -41.86 -9.64 2.04
CA LEU A 808 -41.30 -9.14 0.79
C LEU A 808 -42.19 -9.53 -0.40
N ALA A 809 -42.04 -8.84 -1.54
CA ALA A 809 -42.77 -9.06 -2.79
C ALA A 809 -44.30 -8.92 -2.67
N THR A 810 -44.77 -7.95 -1.89
CA THR A 810 -46.21 -7.76 -1.61
C THR A 810 -46.91 -6.84 -2.59
N SER A 811 -46.30 -5.72 -2.98
CA SER A 811 -46.91 -4.72 -3.89
C SER A 811 -46.06 -4.35 -5.12
N GLY A 812 -44.91 -5.01 -5.32
CA GLY A 812 -44.03 -4.83 -6.48
C GLY A 812 -42.78 -4.00 -6.15
N TYR A 813 -42.10 -3.45 -7.16
CA TYR A 813 -40.77 -2.81 -7.02
C TYR A 813 -40.73 -1.52 -6.16
N HIS A 814 -41.87 -1.07 -5.61
CA HIS A 814 -42.04 0.26 -5.03
C HIS A 814 -42.78 0.27 -3.69
N THR A 815 -42.77 -0.84 -2.94
CA THR A 815 -43.30 -0.96 -1.57
C THR A 815 -42.87 0.19 -0.66
N LEU A 816 -41.57 0.52 -0.62
CA LEU A 816 -41.05 1.62 0.20
C LEU A 816 -41.65 2.98 -0.19
N TYR A 817 -41.89 3.21 -1.48
CA TYR A 817 -42.53 4.43 -1.97
C TYR A 817 -44.02 4.48 -1.60
N GLU A 818 -44.72 3.35 -1.66
CA GLU A 818 -46.12 3.27 -1.23
C GLU A 818 -46.26 3.51 0.28
N TRP A 819 -45.38 2.93 1.09
CA TRP A 819 -45.30 3.20 2.52
C TRP A 819 -44.99 4.68 2.80
N TYR A 820 -43.99 5.25 2.13
CA TYR A 820 -43.66 6.68 2.22
C TYR A 820 -44.90 7.53 1.89
N ARG A 821 -45.63 7.23 0.81
CA ARG A 821 -46.85 7.95 0.43
C ARG A 821 -47.99 7.78 1.42
N SER A 822 -48.04 6.68 2.16
CA SER A 822 -48.99 6.47 3.25
C SER A 822 -48.65 7.36 4.45
N MET A 823 -47.40 7.28 4.92
CA MET A 823 -46.91 8.07 6.05
C MET A 823 -46.93 9.57 5.78
N GLU A 824 -46.56 9.97 4.55
CA GLU A 824 -46.60 11.35 4.07
C GLU A 824 -48.04 11.90 4.08
N ARG A 825 -49.04 11.07 3.76
CA ARG A 825 -50.46 11.47 3.80
C ARG A 825 -51.00 11.59 5.23
N GLU A 826 -50.55 10.71 6.12
CA GLU A 826 -51.01 10.66 7.51
C GLU A 826 -50.39 11.75 8.38
N HIS A 827 -49.07 11.95 8.28
CA HIS A 827 -48.31 12.83 9.19
C HIS A 827 -48.07 14.23 8.61
N PHE A 828 -48.18 14.40 7.29
CA PHE A 828 -47.95 15.68 6.61
C PHE A 828 -49.06 15.96 5.59
N PRO A 829 -50.27 16.35 6.01
CA PRO A 829 -51.33 16.74 5.08
C PRO A 829 -50.90 17.96 4.25
N ASP A 830 -51.31 18.03 2.99
CA ASP A 830 -51.02 19.15 2.06
C ASP A 830 -52.28 20.00 1.83
N PRO A 831 -52.69 20.83 2.80
CA PRO A 831 -53.92 21.62 2.71
C PRO A 831 -53.89 22.67 1.60
N THR A 832 -52.70 23.02 1.10
CA THR A 832 -52.52 24.03 0.03
C THR A 832 -52.40 23.43 -1.37
N GLY A 833 -52.38 22.10 -1.51
CA GLY A 833 -52.17 21.42 -2.78
C GLY A 833 -50.80 21.71 -3.41
N LEU A 834 -49.80 22.10 -2.61
CA LEU A 834 -48.44 22.41 -3.08
C LEU A 834 -47.78 21.21 -3.77
N ARG A 835 -47.98 19.98 -3.27
CA ARG A 835 -47.41 18.76 -3.85
C ARG A 835 -48.03 18.42 -5.18
N ALA A 836 -49.35 18.55 -5.31
CA ALA A 836 -50.05 18.36 -6.58
C ALA A 836 -49.57 19.39 -7.62
N ARG A 837 -49.33 20.63 -7.20
CA ARG A 837 -48.73 21.67 -8.05
C ARG A 837 -47.29 21.37 -8.44
N ILE A 838 -46.44 20.90 -7.52
CA ILE A 838 -45.06 20.48 -7.82
C ILE A 838 -45.04 19.28 -8.77
N GLU A 839 -45.91 18.28 -8.55
CA GLU A 839 -46.07 17.15 -9.45
C GLU A 839 -46.49 17.61 -10.86
N GLN A 840 -47.42 18.56 -10.95
CA GLN A 840 -47.83 19.14 -12.23
C GLN A 840 -46.73 19.99 -12.87
N TRP A 841 -46.00 20.80 -12.09
CA TRP A 841 -44.88 21.64 -12.56
C TRP A 841 -43.71 20.82 -13.06
N THR A 842 -43.46 19.67 -12.43
CA THR A 842 -42.41 18.71 -12.81
C THR A 842 -42.90 17.64 -13.77
N PHE A 843 -44.16 17.71 -14.23
CA PHE A 843 -44.78 16.73 -15.11
C PHE A 843 -44.67 15.27 -14.62
N GLY A 844 -44.78 15.06 -13.32
CA GLY A 844 -44.64 13.74 -12.69
C GLY A 844 -43.20 13.30 -12.45
N LEU A 845 -42.19 14.11 -12.81
CA LEU A 845 -40.79 13.77 -12.57
C LEU A 845 -40.45 13.76 -11.08
N TYR A 846 -41.01 14.69 -10.28
CA TYR A 846 -40.81 14.73 -8.83
C TYR A 846 -41.18 13.39 -8.14
N PRO A 847 -42.42 12.88 -8.26
CA PRO A 847 -42.76 11.60 -7.65
C PRO A 847 -42.04 10.41 -8.32
N ALA A 848 -41.76 10.47 -9.63
CA ALA A 848 -41.02 9.40 -10.31
C ALA A 848 -39.57 9.28 -9.81
N CYS A 849 -38.85 10.40 -9.64
CA CYS A 849 -37.48 10.41 -9.11
C CYS A 849 -37.43 9.83 -7.70
N ILE A 850 -38.34 10.24 -6.81
CA ILE A 850 -38.44 9.68 -5.45
C ILE A 850 -38.75 8.18 -5.51
N LYS A 851 -39.69 7.77 -6.36
CA LYS A 851 -40.09 6.36 -6.54
C LYS A 851 -38.94 5.47 -7.02
N TYR A 852 -38.15 5.92 -7.99
CA TYR A 852 -36.98 5.17 -8.47
C TYR A 852 -35.82 5.20 -7.49
N LEU A 853 -35.58 6.34 -6.83
CA LEU A 853 -34.55 6.48 -5.79
C LEU A 853 -34.84 5.52 -4.63
N MET A 854 -36.07 5.49 -4.13
CA MET A 854 -36.48 4.57 -3.05
C MET A 854 -36.39 3.11 -3.46
N SER A 855 -36.72 2.77 -4.71
CA SER A 855 -36.53 1.41 -5.25
C SER A 855 -35.06 0.98 -5.24
N ALA A 856 -34.12 1.91 -5.48
CA ALA A 856 -32.69 1.62 -5.40
C ALA A 856 -32.19 1.37 -3.96
N PHE A 857 -32.90 1.86 -2.94
CA PHE A 857 -32.60 1.60 -1.54
C PHE A 857 -33.33 0.37 -0.97
N ASP A 858 -34.42 -0.08 -1.61
CA ASP A 858 -35.18 -1.27 -1.21
C ASP A 858 -34.69 -2.54 -1.93
N VAL A 859 -33.40 -2.82 -1.78
CA VAL A 859 -32.70 -3.92 -2.45
C VAL A 859 -33.34 -5.30 -2.17
N PRO A 860 -33.76 -5.64 -0.93
CA PRO A 860 -34.46 -6.90 -0.65
C PRO A 860 -35.77 -7.06 -1.41
N GLU A 861 -36.59 -6.00 -1.53
CA GLU A 861 -37.82 -6.05 -2.31
C GLU A 861 -37.52 -6.25 -3.80
N VAL A 862 -36.56 -5.51 -4.35
CA VAL A 862 -36.12 -5.66 -5.75
C VAL A 862 -35.65 -7.10 -6.02
N MET A 863 -34.88 -7.70 -5.11
CA MET A 863 -34.47 -9.10 -5.20
C MET A 863 -35.68 -10.05 -5.20
N ALA A 864 -36.59 -9.90 -4.24
CA ALA A 864 -37.74 -10.79 -4.05
C ALA A 864 -38.75 -10.72 -5.21
N VAL A 865 -39.08 -9.51 -5.69
CA VAL A 865 -39.99 -9.28 -6.81
C VAL A 865 -39.38 -9.79 -8.11
N THR A 866 -38.10 -9.50 -8.36
CA THR A 866 -37.42 -9.96 -9.58
C THR A 866 -37.29 -11.48 -9.59
N ARG A 867 -36.88 -12.08 -8.46
CA ARG A 867 -36.84 -13.54 -8.28
C ARG A 867 -38.20 -14.18 -8.56
N SER A 868 -39.28 -13.65 -7.99
CA SER A 868 -40.64 -14.16 -8.21
C SER A 868 -41.08 -14.07 -9.67
N ARG A 869 -40.63 -13.04 -10.41
CA ARG A 869 -40.86 -12.92 -11.84
C ARG A 869 -40.05 -13.95 -12.63
N ILE A 870 -38.77 -14.12 -12.34
CA ILE A 870 -37.89 -15.11 -12.97
C ILE A 870 -38.47 -16.52 -12.80
N CYS A 871 -38.85 -16.90 -11.57
CA CYS A 871 -39.37 -18.23 -11.29
C CYS A 871 -40.72 -18.54 -11.97
N LYS A 872 -41.52 -17.50 -12.30
CA LYS A 872 -42.82 -17.68 -12.99
C LYS A 872 -42.71 -17.62 -14.51
N LYS A 873 -41.82 -16.79 -15.06
CA LYS A 873 -41.78 -16.43 -16.49
C LYS A 873 -40.45 -16.74 -17.18
N GLY A 874 -39.49 -17.30 -16.46
CA GLY A 874 -38.13 -17.54 -16.96
C GLY A 874 -37.25 -16.28 -16.96
N MET A 875 -35.93 -16.49 -17.05
CA MET A 875 -34.93 -15.42 -17.07
C MET A 875 -35.04 -14.53 -18.33
N GLU A 876 -35.49 -15.09 -19.45
CA GLU A 876 -35.70 -14.37 -20.72
C GLU A 876 -36.77 -13.27 -20.62
N SER A 877 -37.62 -13.31 -19.60
CA SER A 877 -38.65 -12.30 -19.36
C SER A 877 -38.10 -10.96 -18.85
N LEU A 878 -36.81 -10.88 -18.50
CA LEU A 878 -36.14 -9.67 -18.04
C LEU A 878 -35.33 -9.01 -19.15
N SER A 879 -35.32 -7.68 -19.15
CA SER A 879 -34.35 -6.93 -19.95
C SER A 879 -32.93 -7.16 -19.41
N ARG A 880 -31.91 -6.97 -20.26
CA ARG A 880 -30.49 -7.09 -19.85
C ARG A 880 -30.18 -6.21 -18.63
N GLY A 881 -30.69 -4.98 -18.60
CA GLY A 881 -30.55 -4.09 -17.44
C GLY A 881 -31.26 -4.60 -16.18
N GLY A 882 -32.44 -5.21 -16.32
CA GLY A 882 -33.14 -5.85 -15.21
C GLY A 882 -32.39 -7.03 -14.62
N ALA A 883 -31.78 -7.87 -15.47
CA ALA A 883 -30.91 -8.95 -15.03
C ALA A 883 -29.66 -8.44 -14.29
N THR A 884 -29.03 -7.37 -14.81
CA THR A 884 -27.89 -6.72 -14.13
C THR A 884 -28.28 -6.17 -12.75
N ILE A 885 -29.45 -5.53 -12.64
CA ILE A 885 -29.95 -5.02 -11.34
C ILE A 885 -30.20 -6.19 -10.37
N TYR A 886 -30.79 -7.29 -10.84
CA TYR A 886 -31.00 -8.48 -10.02
C TYR A 886 -29.69 -9.06 -9.48
N TYR A 887 -28.74 -9.38 -10.36
CA TYR A 887 -27.45 -9.93 -9.94
C TYR A 887 -26.65 -8.96 -9.09
N GLY A 888 -26.69 -7.66 -9.38
CA GLY A 888 -26.07 -6.63 -8.55
C GLY A 888 -26.68 -6.59 -7.15
N SER A 889 -28.00 -6.72 -7.04
CA SER A 889 -28.71 -6.75 -5.76
C SER A 889 -28.36 -8.00 -4.95
N VAL A 890 -28.41 -9.18 -5.57
CA VAL A 890 -28.03 -10.46 -4.92
C VAL A 890 -26.57 -10.44 -4.50
N PHE A 891 -25.67 -9.94 -5.35
CA PHE A 891 -24.25 -9.83 -5.06
C PHE A 891 -23.98 -9.06 -3.76
N LEU A 892 -24.64 -7.92 -3.52
CA LEU A 892 -24.41 -7.12 -2.31
C LEU A 892 -24.63 -7.92 -1.03
N TYR A 893 -25.72 -8.70 -0.96
CA TYR A 893 -26.05 -9.52 0.22
C TYR A 893 -25.21 -10.80 0.28
N PHE A 894 -25.07 -11.48 -0.84
CA PHE A 894 -24.30 -12.72 -0.90
C PHE A 894 -22.81 -12.49 -0.61
N TRP A 895 -22.25 -11.37 -1.07
CA TRP A 895 -20.88 -10.98 -0.80
C TRP A 895 -20.66 -10.76 0.70
N VAL A 896 -21.52 -9.99 1.37
CA VAL A 896 -21.44 -9.80 2.83
C VAL A 896 -21.54 -11.13 3.57
N LEU A 897 -22.48 -12.01 3.18
CA LEU A 897 -22.68 -13.31 3.81
C LEU A 897 -21.49 -14.26 3.60
N SER A 898 -20.87 -14.24 2.43
CA SER A 898 -19.76 -15.14 2.08
C SER A 898 -18.42 -14.74 2.68
N THR A 899 -18.18 -13.44 2.89
CA THR A 899 -16.90 -12.92 3.39
C THR A 899 -16.32 -13.67 4.60
N PRO A 900 -17.05 -13.99 5.69
CA PRO A 900 -16.47 -14.67 6.85
C PRO A 900 -16.03 -16.10 6.55
N VAL A 901 -16.76 -16.78 5.66
CA VAL A 901 -16.60 -18.21 5.40
C VAL A 901 -15.39 -18.46 4.51
N VAL A 902 -15.12 -17.59 3.54
CA VAL A 902 -13.97 -17.75 2.65
C VAL A 902 -12.66 -17.77 3.44
N SER A 903 -12.44 -16.77 4.29
CA SER A 903 -11.24 -16.70 5.14
C SER A 903 -11.14 -17.86 6.13
N LEU A 904 -12.26 -18.37 6.64
CA LEU A 904 -12.25 -19.50 7.56
C LEU A 904 -11.76 -20.78 6.87
N ILE A 905 -12.26 -21.05 5.66
CA ILE A 905 -11.85 -22.23 4.88
C ILE A 905 -10.38 -22.11 4.48
N PHE A 906 -9.95 -20.95 4.00
CA PHE A 906 -8.56 -20.73 3.60
C PHE A 906 -7.58 -20.79 4.78
N GLY A 907 -7.93 -20.17 5.91
CA GLY A 907 -7.15 -20.28 7.15
C GLY A 907 -7.06 -21.72 7.68
N SER A 908 -8.15 -22.48 7.58
CA SER A 908 -8.18 -23.91 7.95
C SER A 908 -7.32 -24.75 7.02
N TYR A 909 -7.35 -24.47 5.71
CA TYR A 909 -6.48 -25.08 4.72
C TYR A 909 -5.00 -24.87 5.06
N LEU A 910 -4.58 -23.63 5.34
CA LEU A 910 -3.20 -23.33 5.71
C LEU A 910 -2.78 -24.06 7.00
N TYR A 911 -3.66 -24.12 8.01
CA TYR A 911 -3.41 -24.84 9.26
C TYR A 911 -3.21 -26.35 9.05
N ILE A 912 -4.05 -26.98 8.23
CA ILE A 912 -3.93 -28.42 7.94
C ILE A 912 -2.66 -28.68 7.13
N CYS A 913 -2.42 -27.87 6.10
CA CYS A 913 -1.26 -28.00 5.22
C CYS A 913 0.07 -27.92 5.95
N ILE A 914 0.24 -26.93 6.83
CA ILE A 914 1.51 -26.73 7.54
C ILE A 914 1.77 -27.81 8.61
N ASN A 915 0.74 -28.24 9.34
CA ASN A 915 0.91 -29.19 10.44
C ASN A 915 0.97 -30.66 9.98
N TRP A 916 0.19 -31.07 8.98
CA TRP A 916 0.14 -32.47 8.53
C TRP A 916 1.00 -32.76 7.30
N PHE A 917 1.11 -31.79 6.39
CA PHE A 917 1.85 -31.98 5.14
C PHE A 917 3.20 -31.25 5.12
N HIS A 918 3.46 -30.40 6.13
CA HIS A 918 4.67 -29.57 6.22
C HIS A 918 4.93 -28.78 4.93
N ILE A 919 3.86 -28.16 4.40
CA ILE A 919 3.90 -27.26 3.24
C ILE A 919 3.38 -25.87 3.62
N HIS A 920 3.54 -24.89 2.72
CA HIS A 920 3.08 -23.51 2.89
C HIS A 920 3.67 -22.81 4.12
N PHE A 921 4.96 -23.04 4.39
CA PHE A 921 5.61 -22.46 5.58
C PHE A 921 5.59 -20.93 5.56
N ASP A 922 5.72 -20.33 4.37
CA ASP A 922 5.74 -18.89 4.18
C ASP A 922 4.33 -18.29 4.22
N GLU A 923 3.40 -18.85 3.42
CA GLU A 923 2.01 -18.40 3.31
C GLU A 923 1.26 -18.51 4.64
N ALA A 924 1.44 -19.60 5.37
CA ALA A 924 0.76 -19.81 6.64
C ALA A 924 1.20 -18.80 7.70
N PHE A 925 2.48 -18.46 7.80
CA PHE A 925 2.97 -17.59 8.87
C PHE A 925 3.01 -16.10 8.48
N SER A 926 3.25 -15.78 7.20
CA SER A 926 3.13 -14.40 6.68
C SER A 926 1.71 -13.85 6.85
N SER A 927 0.69 -14.70 6.69
CA SER A 927 -0.71 -14.34 6.95
C SER A 927 -0.97 -13.93 8.41
N LEU A 928 -0.18 -14.45 9.35
CA LEU A 928 -0.30 -14.18 10.77
C LEU A 928 0.51 -12.98 11.24
N ARG A 929 1.47 -12.48 10.45
CA ARG A 929 2.27 -11.28 10.76
C ARG A 929 2.72 -11.25 12.22
N ILE A 930 3.44 -12.30 12.62
CA ILE A 930 3.82 -12.53 14.01
C ILE A 930 5.10 -11.75 14.31
N ALA A 931 4.95 -10.63 15.01
CA ALA A 931 6.07 -9.77 15.43
C ALA A 931 6.87 -10.30 16.62
N ASN A 932 6.37 -11.32 17.29
CA ASN A 932 7.00 -11.94 18.45
C ASN A 932 8.12 -12.91 18.05
N TYR A 933 8.83 -13.45 19.04
CA TYR A 933 9.94 -14.39 18.85
C TYR A 933 11.06 -13.77 18.01
N LYS A 934 11.79 -12.82 18.62
CA LYS A 934 12.95 -12.18 18.00
C LYS A 934 14.23 -12.62 18.67
N SER A 935 15.31 -12.72 17.92
CA SER A 935 16.61 -13.18 18.40
C SER A 935 17.75 -12.63 17.56
N PHE A 936 18.94 -12.66 18.14
CA PHE A 936 20.22 -12.43 17.49
C PHE A 936 21.26 -13.34 18.15
N THR A 937 22.38 -13.58 17.48
CA THR A 937 23.46 -14.43 18.00
C THR A 937 24.66 -13.57 18.36
N ARG A 938 25.14 -13.66 19.59
CA ARG A 938 26.35 -13.01 20.08
C ARG A 938 27.48 -14.03 20.15
N PHE A 939 28.65 -13.63 19.66
CA PHE A 939 29.85 -14.43 19.58
C PHE A 939 30.97 -13.81 20.41
N HIS A 940 31.83 -14.66 20.93
CA HIS A 940 33.03 -14.26 21.66
C HIS A 940 34.20 -15.14 21.24
N ILE A 941 35.19 -14.54 20.58
CA ILE A 941 36.50 -15.17 20.40
C ILE A 941 37.28 -14.91 21.70
N THR A 942 37.48 -15.99 22.45
CA THR A 942 38.23 -15.97 23.71
C THR A 942 39.73 -15.79 23.47
N GLU A 943 40.47 -15.42 24.51
CA GLU A 943 41.94 -15.28 24.45
C GLU A 943 42.65 -16.58 24.03
N ASN A 944 42.03 -17.73 24.36
CA ASN A 944 42.49 -19.08 23.99
C ASN A 944 42.15 -19.46 22.54
N GLY A 945 41.42 -18.62 21.81
CA GLY A 945 41.02 -18.85 20.42
C GLY A 945 39.72 -19.62 20.22
N ASN A 946 39.07 -20.09 21.29
CA ASN A 946 37.75 -20.73 21.19
C ASN A 946 36.66 -19.70 20.86
N LEU A 947 35.65 -20.12 20.10
CA LEU A 947 34.49 -19.31 19.73
C LEU A 947 33.28 -19.72 20.58
N GLU A 948 32.94 -18.90 21.58
CA GLU A 948 31.71 -19.06 22.37
C GLU A 948 30.54 -18.35 21.68
N ILE A 949 29.37 -19.01 21.65
CA ILE A 949 28.21 -18.56 20.88
C ILE A 949 26.98 -18.55 21.79
N PHE A 950 26.31 -17.40 21.87
CA PHE A 950 25.12 -17.16 22.69
C PHE A 950 23.98 -16.67 21.81
N THR A 951 22.92 -17.45 21.67
CA THR A 951 21.70 -16.98 20.98
C THR A 951 20.77 -16.33 21.99
N LEU A 952 20.56 -15.03 21.87
CA LEU A 952 19.69 -14.24 22.75
C LEU A 952 18.33 -14.04 22.09
N ALA A 953 17.25 -14.22 22.85
CA ALA A 953 15.90 -14.13 22.33
C ALA A 953 14.93 -13.37 23.25
N VAL A 954 13.88 -12.83 22.64
CA VAL A 954 12.75 -12.15 23.27
C VAL A 954 11.44 -12.71 22.71
N ASP A 955 10.62 -13.27 23.60
CA ASP A 955 9.37 -13.93 23.23
C ASP A 955 8.28 -12.92 22.82
N LYS A 956 8.26 -11.71 23.40
CA LYS A 956 7.22 -10.69 23.13
C LYS A 956 7.82 -9.35 22.74
N VAL A 957 7.42 -8.84 21.59
CA VAL A 957 7.81 -7.51 21.10
C VAL A 957 6.84 -6.44 21.62
N PRO A 958 7.33 -5.33 22.22
CA PRO A 958 6.48 -4.20 22.60
C PRO A 958 5.82 -3.54 21.39
N LYS A 959 4.57 -3.11 21.57
CA LYS A 959 3.82 -2.35 20.55
C LYS A 959 3.81 -0.84 20.81
N ASP A 960 3.90 -0.46 22.08
CA ASP A 960 3.89 0.92 22.52
C ASP A 960 5.24 1.26 23.16
N TRP A 961 5.81 2.37 22.70
CA TRP A 961 7.07 2.90 23.15
C TRP A 961 6.89 4.31 23.68
N LYS A 962 7.73 4.70 24.62
CA LYS A 962 7.80 6.05 25.17
C LYS A 962 9.24 6.50 25.25
N LEU A 963 9.46 7.81 25.29
CA LEU A 963 10.80 8.38 25.45
C LEU A 963 11.42 7.82 26.74
N ASP A 964 12.66 7.35 26.64
CA ASP A 964 13.39 6.81 27.78
C ASP A 964 13.92 7.97 28.65
N PRO A 965 13.45 8.13 29.91
CA PRO A 965 13.91 9.21 30.78
C PRO A 965 15.42 9.17 30.99
N ASP A 966 15.99 7.97 31.16
CA ASP A 966 17.43 7.80 31.40
C ASP A 966 18.27 8.25 30.20
N TRP A 967 17.77 8.06 28.98
CA TRP A 967 18.41 8.55 27.75
C TRP A 967 18.31 10.08 27.60
N ASP A 968 17.23 10.66 28.10
CA ASP A 968 16.92 12.08 27.95
C ASP A 968 17.62 12.94 29.01
N GLU A 969 17.74 12.43 30.24
CA GLU A 969 18.45 13.04 31.37
C GLU A 969 19.97 12.92 31.25
N GLU A 970 20.49 11.92 30.50
CA GLU A 970 21.93 11.77 30.28
C GLU A 970 22.51 12.99 29.53
N LEU A 971 23.54 13.60 30.12
CA LEU A 971 24.21 14.78 29.57
C LEU A 971 24.84 14.48 28.20
N LYS A 972 24.35 15.15 27.15
CA LYS A 972 24.85 15.00 25.78
C LYS A 972 26.04 15.93 25.57
N ARG A 973 27.27 15.41 25.74
CA ARG A 973 28.48 16.18 25.44
C ARG A 973 28.60 16.41 23.93
N PRO A 974 29.01 17.60 23.48
CA PRO A 974 29.29 17.85 22.07
C PRO A 974 30.29 16.82 21.54
N LEU A 975 30.04 16.27 20.35
CA LEU A 975 30.89 15.29 19.66
C LEU A 975 31.02 13.90 20.32
N GLN A 976 30.37 13.64 21.47
CA GLN A 976 30.38 12.30 22.06
C GLN A 976 29.61 11.31 21.20
N LEU A 977 30.27 10.23 20.80
CA LEU A 977 29.64 9.14 20.06
C LEU A 977 28.67 8.35 20.95
N SER A 978 27.54 7.95 20.38
CA SER A 978 26.43 7.33 21.10
C SER A 978 26.78 5.99 21.76
N HIS A 979 27.78 5.26 21.26
CA HIS A 979 28.18 3.97 21.79
C HIS A 979 28.93 4.04 23.12
N TYR A 980 29.42 5.21 23.52
CA TYR A 980 29.98 5.45 24.87
C TYR A 980 28.92 5.82 25.92
N ARG A 981 27.67 6.00 25.49
CA ARG A 981 26.57 6.36 26.39
C ARG A 981 26.17 5.17 27.26
N LYS A 982 25.75 5.46 28.50
CA LYS A 982 25.21 4.45 29.40
C LYS A 982 23.82 4.00 28.96
N TYR A 983 23.02 4.93 28.43
CA TYR A 983 21.67 4.69 27.93
C TYR A 983 21.59 5.11 26.46
N PRO A 984 22.03 4.25 25.51
CA PRO A 984 22.15 4.65 24.10
C PRO A 984 20.80 4.77 23.37
N SER A 985 19.77 4.04 23.82
CA SER A 985 18.51 3.89 23.09
C SER A 985 17.46 4.92 23.48
N LYS A 986 16.90 5.62 22.50
CA LYS A 986 15.96 6.74 22.71
C LYS A 986 14.62 6.32 23.31
N TRP A 987 14.11 5.15 22.94
CA TRP A 987 12.77 4.69 23.32
C TRP A 987 12.81 3.43 24.17
N ARG A 988 12.03 3.40 25.25
CA ARG A 988 11.80 2.20 26.07
C ARG A 988 10.36 1.72 25.94
N ALA A 989 10.12 0.47 26.31
CA ALA A 989 8.77 -0.07 26.32
C ALA A 989 7.88 0.76 27.26
N ALA A 990 6.65 1.05 26.81
CA ALA A 990 5.65 1.69 27.67
C ALA A 990 5.10 0.71 28.73
N SER A 991 5.08 -0.59 28.41
CA SER A 991 4.71 -1.67 29.32
C SER A 991 5.85 -2.01 30.30
N ALA A 992 5.51 -2.73 31.38
CA ALA A 992 6.50 -3.18 32.37
C ALA A 992 7.54 -4.19 31.83
N SER A 993 7.27 -4.79 30.67
CA SER A 993 8.11 -5.83 30.04
C SER A 993 9.03 -5.24 28.97
N ASP A 994 10.06 -4.48 29.36
CA ASP A 994 11.06 -3.99 28.41
C ASP A 994 11.97 -5.14 27.91
N PRO A 995 12.27 -5.22 26.61
CA PRO A 995 13.12 -6.27 26.04
C PRO A 995 14.46 -6.47 26.76
N VAL A 996 15.07 -5.39 27.25
CA VAL A 996 16.35 -5.43 27.98
C VAL A 996 16.24 -6.26 29.26
N ASN A 997 15.05 -6.34 29.87
CA ASN A 997 14.80 -7.09 31.10
C ASN A 997 14.24 -8.50 30.85
N THR A 998 13.71 -8.76 29.65
CA THR A 998 13.08 -10.05 29.30
C THR A 998 13.93 -10.95 28.41
N VAL A 999 15.03 -10.44 27.87
CA VAL A 999 15.94 -11.20 27.01
C VAL A 999 16.52 -12.41 27.76
N ARG A 1000 16.61 -13.55 27.07
CA ARG A 1000 17.14 -14.83 27.60
C ARG A 1000 18.01 -15.55 26.59
N ILE A 1001 18.91 -16.40 27.07
CA ILE A 1001 19.70 -17.29 26.21
C ILE A 1001 18.82 -18.51 25.85
N VAL A 1002 18.67 -18.78 24.55
CA VAL A 1002 17.93 -19.95 24.03
C VAL A 1002 18.86 -21.07 23.57
N ASP A 1003 20.11 -20.76 23.26
CA ASP A 1003 21.15 -21.73 22.92
C ASP A 1003 22.53 -21.16 23.30
N HIS A 1004 23.42 -22.02 23.74
CA HIS A 1004 24.80 -21.68 24.11
C HIS A 1004 25.71 -22.87 23.85
N PHE A 1005 26.76 -22.66 23.06
CA PHE A 1005 27.76 -23.67 22.72
C PHE A 1005 29.09 -23.03 22.36
N THR A 1006 30.15 -23.83 22.36
CA THR A 1006 31.52 -23.40 22.05
C THR A 1006 32.07 -24.24 20.92
N ILE A 1007 32.76 -23.59 19.98
CA ILE A 1007 33.55 -24.25 18.94
C ILE A 1007 35.02 -24.11 19.34
N GLU A 1008 35.68 -25.24 19.57
CA GLU A 1008 37.08 -25.29 19.94
C GLU A 1008 37.98 -25.05 18.73
N LEU A 1009 39.06 -24.28 18.93
CA LEU A 1009 40.06 -24.08 17.89
C LEU A 1009 40.80 -25.41 17.63
N THR A 1010 40.98 -25.76 16.36
CA THR A 1010 41.67 -27.01 16.00
C THR A 1010 43.16 -26.88 16.37
N THR A 1011 43.62 -27.58 17.40
CA THR A 1011 45.03 -27.58 17.84
C THR A 1011 45.80 -28.78 17.28
N LYS A 1012 47.12 -28.62 17.09
CA LYS A 1012 48.05 -29.57 16.42
C LYS A 1012 48.01 -31.02 16.93
N ASN A 1013 47.51 -31.30 18.13
CA ASN A 1013 47.68 -32.61 18.78
C ASN A 1013 46.63 -33.67 18.41
N ALA A 1014 45.55 -33.32 17.70
CA ALA A 1014 44.50 -34.28 17.35
C ALA A 1014 44.81 -35.10 16.07
N ILE A 1015 45.78 -34.69 15.26
CA ILE A 1015 46.14 -35.39 14.01
C ILE A 1015 47.16 -36.51 14.28
N SER A 1016 47.89 -36.47 15.41
CA SER A 1016 48.86 -37.50 15.78
C SER A 1016 48.26 -38.74 16.44
N GLU A 1017 47.01 -38.70 16.94
CA GLU A 1017 46.39 -39.86 17.61
C GLU A 1017 45.49 -40.71 16.70
N ASN A 1018 45.13 -40.24 15.50
CA ASN A 1018 44.39 -41.03 14.51
C ASN A 1018 45.28 -41.55 13.36
N GLY A 1019 46.60 -41.45 13.52
CA GLY A 1019 47.61 -41.86 12.54
C GLY A 1019 48.67 -42.78 13.16
N SER A 1020 48.24 -43.89 13.75
CA SER A 1020 49.09 -45.05 14.04
C SER A 1020 48.29 -46.34 13.91
#